data_AF-A0A925AHL6-F1
#
_entry.id   AF-A0A925AHL6-F1
#
_cell.length_a   1.000
_cell.length_b   1.000
_cell.length_c   1.000
_cell.angle_alpha   90.00
_cell.angle_beta   90.00
_cell.angle_gamma   90.00
#
_symmetry.space_group_name_H-M   'P 1'
#
loop_
_entity.id
_entity.type
_entity.pdbx_description
1 polymer ?
#
loop_
_entity_poly.entity_id
_entity_poly.type
_entity_poly.pdbx_seq_one_letter_code
_entity_poly.pdbx_strand_id
1 'polypeptide(L)'
;LPSIVLEPRYNADSDHSNPDLSRNVYPITRPEDFFDLLQDRLHTVVENLLFQGDHRFTIILNALNRREYKKINRKEDVDLIYAGINKQRELLQSWGGIKPVLEESWTMLSETMLDSKRAIVGAGLYNKFQAGEYGLKDIAISSLKSYFKISPQNGDEAILNSWLCEKTILDAYFDLENDLYVSIPLIGFGDIDGIAHIVFKKKWEDQVRNKQNLWAVLRNFTMEYDGKFLDWAVVGDNMEKTSSIKEFLDLVQKDDFYEKKNKNPLLKELDLLSYYRRHDAYYRLRFKLSDGVPGKIYQLYIVHSIVSILVDSYAHNVSAHSLTTLAWWFRQRAKRFREPDVDWEQVFDLLERDELNSATIEQLREILAMYNPNSHKDSVGEEGSHLRKEDGDKMISYPGHLSREIYPMFQFLMEKGAYWSGITRNMNVGGMVSSLYNILWHDFMQNPLYIGTIAKTEDIQHVRLRIVVYEPTTISMSAPSDPEQPVRKRIVHDGILAEVDLLRPQAEGVGEEDNSDEPRSVFVREGENLKSLKKPLKNIRIFLPGGVVGKHALFTMLENEIRNVKHYNRRELESLREQGLTLSIGVQPCSLPASGQQELYRLSIWIDAPSRLLTDDTAEHVVLKKWKSLEGELFDSGIAPKLGGTYQDKVCAAMLFNNSFSSVQNGFDSIHRPTDRDTERDRLYYPWALPACSLADEQGARVEQHEDFEFIRDKGRLPPLMQDDKITENPNRNAVLRNLIKGFPKEGFLKKIFHVWKGQNLLNAAEVSNLEDENPARFRIVHLPLETTDFEEQFVALRRKCGVIRIINDGKFSSNDVDIDSGEKDMSELRLFRDACIHWLAIWIGKPVCVLKFLKDSNSHRMFVLDNSTNGQPKFYDFSANDFLLPDKKAFLASYDQIATESPIENILEVAHKGDAYGLPEADVMWYRRHGVYKKYFLEEIKGENEEKKQLLKDLRALEFFETLLTRICIFDNRIYHRIRSEKDRGRDDFFRHRLKLVVKNEATDDDRINPEWLKSWEQERTDFIPTCHFLVIHLSFIERILQKKHKKEGDVGLFIQKEIVSAMPNGKVPDNFMLVITTGRGRNDWWKYLEKDPYKDYARFTIFRPVESLITAVERSVSIHDDVELKFRLVKILFGS
;
A
#
# COMPACT_ATOMS: atom_id res chain seq x y z
N LEU A 1 4.29 22.94 -22.73
CA LEU A 1 2.91 22.52 -22.39
C LEU A 1 2.19 22.17 -23.68
N PRO A 2 2.15 20.90 -24.11
CA PRO A 2 1.21 20.47 -25.13
C PRO A 2 -0.07 19.95 -24.47
N SER A 3 -1.18 20.49 -24.94
CA SER A 3 -2.57 20.16 -24.64
C SER A 3 -2.98 18.83 -25.26
N ILE A 4 -3.42 17.87 -24.44
CA ILE A 4 -4.20 16.71 -24.89
C ILE A 4 -5.65 16.96 -24.49
N VAL A 5 -6.50 17.10 -25.51
CA VAL A 5 -7.96 17.22 -25.40
C VAL A 5 -8.51 15.83 -25.08
N LEU A 6 -9.15 15.69 -23.92
CA LEU A 6 -9.91 14.49 -23.54
C LEU A 6 -11.31 14.61 -24.14
N GLU A 7 -11.63 13.79 -25.14
CA GLU A 7 -13.03 13.50 -25.49
C GLU A 7 -13.56 12.35 -24.60
N PRO A 8 -14.63 12.55 -23.83
CA PRO A 8 -15.33 11.46 -23.18
C PRO A 8 -16.21 10.74 -24.21
N ARG A 9 -15.98 9.43 -24.41
CA ARG A 9 -16.93 8.54 -25.07
C ARG A 9 -18.19 8.42 -24.20
N TYR A 10 -19.23 9.17 -24.52
CA TYR A 10 -20.59 8.87 -24.06
C TYR A 10 -21.23 7.88 -25.03
N ASN A 11 -21.86 6.85 -24.48
CA ASN A 11 -22.77 5.98 -25.23
C ASN A 11 -23.85 6.84 -25.89
N ALA A 12 -23.76 6.97 -27.21
CA ALA A 12 -24.78 7.54 -28.05
C ALA A 12 -25.86 6.48 -28.30
N ASP A 13 -26.76 6.30 -27.34
CA ASP A 13 -28.04 5.64 -27.56
C ASP A 13 -29.10 6.31 -26.69
N SER A 14 -29.64 7.43 -27.19
CA SER A 14 -30.98 7.88 -26.86
C SER A 14 -31.49 8.80 -27.97
N ASP A 15 -32.49 8.28 -28.69
CA ASP A 15 -33.38 8.91 -29.67
C ASP A 15 -33.22 10.41 -29.95
N HIS A 16 -32.80 10.70 -31.18
CA HIS A 16 -32.98 11.99 -31.84
C HIS A 16 -34.46 12.21 -32.22
N SER A 17 -35.33 12.46 -31.25
CA SER A 17 -36.68 12.99 -31.53
C SER A 17 -37.38 13.64 -30.31
N ASN A 18 -36.81 14.71 -29.76
CA ASN A 18 -37.54 15.88 -29.20
C ASN A 18 -36.50 16.86 -28.64
N PRO A 19 -36.61 18.19 -28.85
CA PRO A 19 -35.72 19.13 -28.18
C PRO A 19 -35.93 19.01 -26.67
N ASP A 20 -34.85 18.68 -25.95
CA ASP A 20 -34.84 18.32 -24.53
C ASP A 20 -35.51 19.40 -23.66
N LEU A 21 -36.78 19.16 -23.33
CA LEU A 21 -37.63 20.01 -22.50
C LEU A 21 -37.41 19.75 -21.02
N SER A 22 -36.39 18.97 -20.63
CA SER A 22 -36.16 18.61 -19.22
C SER A 22 -35.08 19.47 -18.55
N ARG A 23 -35.15 19.57 -17.21
CA ARG A 23 -34.17 20.21 -16.34
C ARG A 23 -33.90 19.28 -15.16
N ASN A 24 -32.62 19.06 -14.85
CA ASN A 24 -32.21 18.33 -13.65
C ASN A 24 -32.18 19.32 -12.46
N VAL A 25 -32.94 19.01 -11.41
CA VAL A 25 -32.87 19.70 -10.11
C VAL A 25 -32.06 18.83 -9.17
N TYR A 26 -30.86 19.31 -8.85
CA TYR A 26 -29.94 18.61 -7.95
C TYR A 26 -30.26 18.90 -6.48
N PRO A 27 -30.20 17.88 -5.61
CA PRO A 27 -30.33 18.07 -4.18
C PRO A 27 -29.12 18.84 -3.64
N ILE A 28 -29.37 19.67 -2.63
CA ILE A 28 -28.35 20.38 -1.86
C ILE A 28 -28.39 19.83 -0.42
N THR A 29 -27.24 19.47 0.16
CA THR A 29 -27.17 19.06 1.56
C THR A 29 -27.41 20.26 2.47
N ARG A 30 -28.24 20.09 3.51
CA ARG A 30 -28.66 21.17 4.43
C ARG A 30 -29.22 22.40 3.67
N PRO A 31 -30.30 22.21 2.88
CA PRO A 31 -30.84 23.26 2.02
C PRO A 31 -31.33 24.48 2.83
N GLU A 32 -31.79 24.29 4.06
CA GLU A 32 -32.21 25.36 4.96
C GLU A 32 -31.06 26.34 5.22
N ASP A 33 -29.87 25.84 5.59
CA ASP A 33 -28.69 26.67 5.83
C ASP A 33 -28.18 27.36 4.56
N PHE A 34 -28.27 26.67 3.41
CA PHE A 34 -27.93 27.25 2.11
C PHE A 34 -28.80 28.47 1.83
N PHE A 35 -30.11 28.33 2.01
CA PHE A 35 -31.06 29.40 1.73
C PHE A 35 -31.03 30.51 2.78
N ASP A 36 -30.76 30.23 4.05
CA ASP A 36 -30.55 31.26 5.08
C ASP A 36 -29.32 32.12 4.78
N LEU A 37 -28.21 31.50 4.36
CA LEU A 37 -27.02 32.24 3.93
C LEU A 37 -27.23 32.98 2.62
N LEU A 38 -27.98 32.43 1.68
CA LEU A 38 -28.36 33.14 0.46
C LEU A 38 -29.22 34.37 0.81
N GLN A 39 -30.24 34.22 1.66
CA GLN A 39 -31.11 35.29 2.11
C GLN A 39 -30.33 36.46 2.72
N ASP A 40 -29.34 36.18 3.56
CA ASP A 40 -28.45 37.19 4.14
C ASP A 40 -27.70 38.01 3.07
N ARG A 41 -27.16 37.34 2.05
CA ARG A 41 -26.46 37.98 0.94
C ARG A 41 -27.39 38.81 0.08
N LEU A 42 -28.55 38.26 -0.28
CA LEU A 42 -29.55 38.97 -1.09
C LEU A 42 -30.09 40.20 -0.36
N HIS A 43 -30.30 40.10 0.96
CA HIS A 43 -30.67 41.25 1.80
C HIS A 43 -29.59 42.33 1.74
N THR A 44 -28.32 41.97 1.94
CA THR A 44 -27.18 42.90 1.85
C THR A 44 -27.12 43.61 0.49
N VAL A 45 -27.39 42.91 -0.61
CA VAL A 45 -27.41 43.50 -1.95
C VAL A 45 -28.53 44.55 -2.08
N VAL A 46 -29.74 44.21 -1.62
CA VAL A 46 -30.90 45.12 -1.69
C VAL A 46 -30.71 46.33 -0.79
N GLU A 47 -30.22 46.13 0.43
CA GLU A 47 -29.93 47.19 1.39
C GLU A 47 -28.99 48.25 0.81
N ASN A 48 -27.91 47.80 0.15
CA ASN A 48 -26.90 48.69 -0.41
C ASN A 48 -27.35 49.35 -1.72
N LEU A 49 -28.03 48.62 -2.61
CA LEU A 49 -28.37 49.12 -3.94
C LEU A 49 -29.70 49.90 -3.99
N LEU A 50 -30.70 49.52 -3.19
CA LEU A 50 -32.04 50.09 -3.24
C LEU A 50 -32.39 50.98 -2.06
N PHE A 51 -31.76 50.79 -0.89
CA PHE A 51 -32.22 51.44 0.34
C PHE A 51 -31.13 52.18 1.12
N GLN A 52 -29.93 52.33 0.54
CA GLN A 52 -28.83 53.13 1.10
C GLN A 52 -28.47 52.79 2.56
N GLY A 53 -28.55 51.51 2.94
CA GLY A 53 -28.31 51.07 4.33
C GLY A 53 -29.53 51.10 5.26
N ASP A 54 -30.73 51.40 4.76
CA ASP A 54 -31.97 51.22 5.54
C ASP A 54 -32.40 49.75 5.49
N HIS A 55 -32.43 49.12 6.67
CA HIS A 55 -32.78 47.71 6.85
C HIS A 55 -34.30 47.46 6.99
N ARG A 56 -35.15 48.50 6.87
CA ARG A 56 -36.61 48.38 7.01
C ARG A 56 -37.30 47.95 5.71
N PHE A 57 -36.95 46.75 5.26
CA PHE A 57 -37.58 46.02 4.17
C PHE A 57 -37.50 44.52 4.49
N THR A 58 -38.12 43.67 3.68
CA THR A 58 -37.91 42.21 3.75
C THR A 58 -37.96 41.59 2.38
N ILE A 59 -37.35 40.42 2.26
CA ILE A 59 -37.37 39.61 1.05
C ILE A 59 -38.05 38.29 1.39
N ILE A 60 -39.13 37.97 0.69
CA ILE A 60 -39.76 36.65 0.74
C ILE A 60 -39.19 35.86 -0.43
N LEU A 61 -38.43 34.81 -0.14
CA LEU A 61 -37.84 33.95 -1.17
C LEU A 61 -38.70 32.70 -1.36
N ASN A 62 -39.22 32.54 -2.56
CA ASN A 62 -39.86 31.30 -3.01
C ASN A 62 -38.90 30.60 -3.96
N ALA A 63 -38.24 29.52 -3.54
CA ALA A 63 -37.19 28.85 -4.32
C ALA A 63 -37.55 27.39 -4.63
N LEU A 64 -36.97 26.85 -5.70
CA LEU A 64 -37.09 25.44 -6.07
C LEU A 64 -36.73 24.54 -4.88
N ASN A 65 -37.56 23.53 -4.65
CA ASN A 65 -37.25 22.50 -3.66
C ASN A 65 -36.03 21.69 -4.12
N ARG A 66 -34.92 21.85 -3.39
CA ARG A 66 -33.65 21.15 -3.63
C ARG A 66 -33.33 20.15 -2.52
N ARG A 67 -34.34 19.58 -1.86
CA ARG A 67 -34.16 18.49 -0.88
C ARG A 67 -33.82 17.15 -1.54
N GLU A 68 -34.33 16.90 -2.74
CA GLU A 68 -34.17 15.65 -3.48
C GLU A 68 -33.83 15.89 -4.96
N TYR A 69 -33.24 14.88 -5.62
CA TYR A 69 -33.03 14.92 -7.05
C TYR A 69 -34.37 14.77 -7.79
N LYS A 70 -34.65 15.67 -8.72
CA LYS A 70 -35.85 15.59 -9.58
C LYS A 70 -35.53 16.05 -10.99
N LYS A 71 -35.88 15.25 -11.98
CA LYS A 71 -35.90 15.68 -13.38
C LYS A 71 -37.26 16.28 -13.68
N ILE A 72 -37.31 17.59 -13.89
CA ILE A 72 -38.55 18.33 -14.15
C ILE A 72 -38.68 18.66 -15.63
N ASN A 73 -39.89 18.61 -16.17
CA ASN A 73 -40.19 19.16 -17.48
C ASN A 73 -40.34 20.68 -17.36
N ARG A 74 -39.68 21.44 -18.24
CA ARG A 74 -39.65 22.91 -18.24
C ARG A 74 -41.00 23.55 -18.56
N LYS A 75 -42.01 22.76 -18.96
CA LYS A 75 -43.40 23.19 -19.19
C LYS A 75 -44.36 22.73 -18.09
N GLU A 76 -43.88 21.91 -17.15
CA GLU A 76 -44.69 21.39 -16.04
C GLU A 76 -44.46 22.20 -14.77
N ASP A 77 -45.37 22.00 -13.83
CA ASP A 77 -45.41 22.70 -12.55
C ASP A 77 -44.25 22.24 -11.66
N VAL A 78 -43.63 23.18 -10.94
CA VAL A 78 -42.53 22.91 -10.01
C VAL A 78 -42.93 23.17 -8.56
N ASP A 79 -42.36 22.37 -7.67
CA ASP A 79 -42.50 22.53 -6.23
C ASP A 79 -41.51 23.60 -5.74
N LEU A 80 -42.05 24.67 -5.18
CA LEU A 80 -41.32 25.76 -4.53
C LEU A 80 -41.47 25.64 -3.01
N ILE A 81 -40.53 26.19 -2.27
CA ILE A 81 -40.56 26.32 -0.81
C ILE A 81 -40.35 27.78 -0.41
N TYR A 82 -40.83 28.15 0.77
CA TYR A 82 -40.36 29.36 1.43
C TYR A 82 -38.93 29.13 1.91
N ALA A 83 -37.98 29.81 1.29
CA ALA A 83 -36.55 29.65 1.48
C ALA A 83 -36.00 30.75 2.40
N GLY A 84 -35.02 30.42 3.24
CA GLY A 84 -34.30 31.39 4.07
C GLY A 84 -35.15 32.03 5.18
N ILE A 85 -36.19 31.31 5.65
CA ILE A 85 -37.17 31.83 6.62
C ILE A 85 -36.52 32.20 7.95
N ASN A 86 -35.58 31.40 8.45
CA ASN A 86 -34.96 31.69 9.75
C ASN A 86 -34.20 33.01 9.68
N LYS A 87 -33.44 33.21 8.59
CA LYS A 87 -32.72 34.45 8.39
C LYS A 87 -33.66 35.63 8.14
N GLN A 88 -34.73 35.44 7.37
CA GLN A 88 -35.75 36.47 7.18
C GLN A 88 -36.37 36.92 8.50
N ARG A 89 -36.72 35.95 9.37
CA ARG A 89 -37.25 36.19 10.71
C ARG A 89 -36.27 36.96 11.57
N GLU A 90 -35.00 36.54 11.61
CA GLU A 90 -33.93 37.22 12.34
C GLU A 90 -33.81 38.69 11.91
N LEU A 91 -33.79 38.94 10.59
CA LEU A 91 -33.69 40.29 10.02
C LEU A 91 -34.91 41.15 10.37
N LEU A 92 -36.12 40.63 10.26
CA LEU A 92 -37.35 41.35 10.65
C LEU A 92 -37.39 41.67 12.15
N GLN A 93 -37.02 40.71 12.99
CA GLN A 93 -37.01 40.88 14.44
C GLN A 93 -35.93 41.87 14.91
N SER A 94 -34.83 41.99 14.16
CA SER A 94 -33.72 42.91 14.49
C SER A 94 -34.17 44.38 14.58
N TRP A 95 -35.14 44.79 13.77
CA TRP A 95 -35.65 46.17 13.75
C TRP A 95 -37.11 46.30 14.17
N GLY A 96 -37.91 45.25 14.00
CA GLY A 96 -39.34 45.23 14.33
C GLY A 96 -39.67 44.67 15.72
N GLY A 97 -38.67 44.16 16.45
CA GLY A 97 -38.83 43.49 17.74
C GLY A 97 -39.39 42.07 17.61
N ILE A 98 -39.21 41.26 18.68
CA ILE A 98 -39.72 39.88 18.73
C ILE A 98 -41.23 39.90 18.99
N LYS A 99 -41.99 39.16 18.19
CA LYS A 99 -43.45 39.03 18.29
C LYS A 99 -43.84 37.56 18.49
N PRO A 100 -44.01 37.09 19.74
CA PRO A 100 -44.29 35.67 20.03
C PRO A 100 -45.55 35.12 19.36
N VAL A 101 -46.54 35.98 19.10
CA VAL A 101 -47.80 35.62 18.42
C VAL A 101 -47.57 35.11 16.99
N LEU A 102 -46.40 35.36 16.39
CA LEU A 102 -46.07 34.94 15.03
C LEU A 102 -45.39 33.56 14.95
N GLU A 103 -45.10 32.88 16.07
CA GLU A 103 -44.33 31.64 16.09
C GLU A 103 -44.97 30.52 15.26
N GLU A 104 -46.28 30.36 15.40
CA GLU A 104 -47.07 29.38 14.65
C GLU A 104 -47.04 29.69 13.15
N SER A 105 -47.12 30.98 12.78
CA SER A 105 -47.01 31.42 11.39
C SER A 105 -45.63 31.17 10.78
N TRP A 106 -44.55 31.38 11.53
CA TRP A 106 -43.19 31.09 11.07
C TRP A 106 -42.95 29.59 10.85
N THR A 107 -43.40 28.77 11.81
CA THR A 107 -43.27 27.31 11.74
C THR A 107 -44.02 26.77 10.54
N MET A 108 -45.28 27.19 10.34
CA MET A 108 -46.10 26.76 9.21
C MET A 108 -45.47 27.09 7.86
N LEU A 109 -44.95 28.31 7.69
CA LEU A 109 -44.30 28.69 6.43
C LEU A 109 -43.06 27.84 6.13
N SER A 110 -42.29 27.43 7.15
CA SER A 110 -41.09 26.59 6.97
C SER A 110 -41.38 25.16 6.50
N GLU A 111 -42.59 24.68 6.73
CA GLU A 111 -43.05 23.34 6.35
C GLU A 111 -43.91 23.35 5.07
N THR A 112 -44.25 24.54 4.55
CA THR A 112 -45.15 24.69 3.40
C THR A 112 -44.44 24.42 2.06
N MET A 113 -45.07 23.60 1.22
CA MET A 113 -44.76 23.45 -0.21
C MET A 113 -45.72 24.30 -1.05
N LEU A 114 -45.19 25.00 -2.05
CA LEU A 114 -45.93 25.84 -2.99
C LEU A 114 -45.86 25.26 -4.40
N ASP A 115 -46.96 25.32 -5.14
CA ASP A 115 -46.97 25.06 -6.59
C ASP A 115 -46.71 26.36 -7.35
N SER A 116 -45.76 26.34 -8.30
CA SER A 116 -45.47 27.41 -9.24
C SER A 116 -46.69 28.04 -9.95
N LYS A 117 -47.79 27.32 -10.20
CA LYS A 117 -49.03 27.89 -10.78
C LYS A 117 -49.95 28.56 -9.76
N ARG A 118 -49.82 28.22 -8.48
CA ARG A 118 -50.71 28.66 -7.39
C ARG A 118 -50.08 29.74 -6.51
N ALA A 119 -48.81 30.08 -6.73
CA ALA A 119 -48.13 31.20 -6.08
C ALA A 119 -48.80 32.54 -6.42
N ILE A 120 -49.27 33.25 -5.38
CA ILE A 120 -50.22 34.38 -5.39
C ILE A 120 -49.91 35.46 -6.44
N VAL A 121 -48.64 35.84 -6.58
CA VAL A 121 -48.15 36.82 -7.57
C VAL A 121 -47.09 36.21 -8.49
N GLY A 122 -46.39 35.18 -8.00
CA GLY A 122 -45.25 34.56 -8.69
C GLY A 122 -45.61 33.71 -9.91
N ALA A 123 -46.82 33.15 -9.96
CA ALA A 123 -47.21 32.21 -11.02
C ALA A 123 -47.18 32.83 -12.43
N GLY A 124 -47.65 34.07 -12.57
CA GLY A 124 -47.60 34.78 -13.85
C GLY A 124 -46.18 35.14 -14.30
N LEU A 125 -45.28 35.42 -13.34
CA LEU A 125 -43.87 35.74 -13.61
C LEU A 125 -43.11 34.49 -14.02
N TYR A 126 -43.25 33.40 -13.25
CA TYR A 126 -42.57 32.13 -13.52
C TYR A 126 -42.94 31.59 -14.91
N ASN A 127 -44.24 31.60 -15.25
CA ASN A 127 -44.75 31.17 -16.55
C ASN A 127 -44.26 32.07 -17.71
N LYS A 128 -44.30 33.40 -17.56
CA LYS A 128 -43.79 34.33 -18.58
C LYS A 128 -42.29 34.21 -18.78
N PHE A 129 -41.54 33.96 -17.71
CA PHE A 129 -40.10 33.75 -17.79
C PHE A 129 -39.78 32.44 -18.54
N GLN A 130 -40.47 31.35 -18.21
CA GLN A 130 -40.34 30.06 -18.90
C GLN A 130 -40.78 30.13 -20.38
N ALA A 131 -41.84 30.89 -20.69
CA ALA A 131 -42.30 31.14 -22.05
C ALA A 131 -41.33 32.01 -22.87
N GLY A 132 -40.38 32.67 -22.22
CA GLY A 132 -39.40 33.55 -22.87
C GLY A 132 -39.97 34.92 -23.24
N GLU A 133 -40.98 35.40 -22.51
CA GLU A 133 -41.69 36.65 -22.80
C GLU A 133 -41.44 37.76 -21.76
N TYR A 134 -40.67 37.47 -20.71
CA TYR A 134 -40.43 38.37 -19.58
C TYR A 134 -39.15 39.21 -19.75
N GLY A 135 -39.22 40.53 -19.56
CA GLY A 135 -38.09 41.47 -19.56
C GLY A 135 -38.13 42.45 -18.38
N LEU A 136 -37.13 43.33 -18.25
CA LEU A 136 -37.08 44.35 -17.18
C LEU A 136 -38.28 45.29 -17.20
N LYS A 137 -38.88 45.51 -18.37
CA LYS A 137 -40.09 46.33 -18.55
C LYS A 137 -41.33 45.72 -17.87
N ASP A 138 -41.33 44.41 -17.63
CA ASP A 138 -42.47 43.68 -17.06
C ASP A 138 -42.40 43.59 -15.53
N ILE A 139 -41.32 44.10 -14.92
CA ILE A 139 -41.19 44.23 -13.47
C ILE A 139 -41.99 45.45 -13.04
N ALA A 140 -43.11 45.21 -12.37
CA ALA A 140 -44.01 46.24 -11.88
C ALA A 140 -43.98 46.34 -10.34
N ILE A 141 -43.96 47.56 -9.84
CA ILE A 141 -44.19 47.85 -8.41
C ILE A 141 -45.69 47.95 -8.19
N SER A 142 -46.18 47.23 -7.19
CA SER A 142 -47.60 47.22 -6.82
C SER A 142 -47.75 47.46 -5.32
N SER A 143 -48.96 47.84 -4.88
CA SER A 143 -49.22 48.03 -3.44
C SER A 143 -49.29 46.70 -2.71
N LEU A 144 -48.84 46.65 -1.46
CA LEU A 144 -48.91 45.45 -0.63
C LEU A 144 -50.36 44.97 -0.43
N LYS A 145 -51.33 45.90 -0.40
CA LYS A 145 -52.76 45.60 -0.46
C LYS A 145 -53.14 44.73 -1.67
N SER A 146 -52.55 45.01 -2.83
CA SER A 146 -52.80 44.24 -4.04
C SER A 146 -52.20 42.83 -3.98
N TYR A 147 -51.11 42.63 -3.22
CA TYR A 147 -50.49 41.32 -2.99
C TYR A 147 -51.47 40.33 -2.34
N PHE A 148 -52.33 40.84 -1.45
CA PHE A 148 -53.34 40.06 -0.73
C PHE A 148 -54.79 40.25 -1.26
N LYS A 149 -54.98 40.77 -2.49
CA LYS A 149 -56.32 41.11 -3.00
C LYS A 149 -57.13 39.87 -3.43
N ILE A 150 -56.46 38.82 -3.90
CA ILE A 150 -57.08 37.57 -4.33
C ILE A 150 -56.77 36.53 -3.26
N SER A 151 -57.74 36.27 -2.39
CA SER A 151 -57.66 35.11 -1.50
C SER A 151 -57.77 33.83 -2.35
N PRO A 152 -56.98 32.78 -2.07
CA PRO A 152 -57.11 31.50 -2.77
C PRO A 152 -58.51 30.91 -2.52
N GLN A 153 -59.47 31.16 -3.41
CA GLN A 153 -60.83 30.63 -3.28
C GLN A 153 -60.92 29.27 -4.01
N ASN A 154 -61.07 28.21 -3.22
CA ASN A 154 -61.27 26.79 -3.59
C ASN A 154 -60.02 26.07 -4.14
N GLY A 155 -59.40 25.22 -3.31
CA GLY A 155 -58.61 24.08 -3.81
C GLY A 155 -57.55 23.46 -2.89
N ASP A 156 -57.04 24.17 -1.88
CA ASP A 156 -55.95 23.63 -1.04
C ASP A 156 -55.86 24.34 0.32
N GLU A 157 -56.15 23.62 1.41
CA GLU A 157 -56.14 24.16 2.79
C GLU A 157 -54.74 24.65 3.19
N ALA A 158 -53.68 23.99 2.70
CA ALA A 158 -52.29 24.36 2.95
C ALA A 158 -51.94 25.74 2.35
N ILE A 159 -52.43 26.06 1.15
CA ILE A 159 -52.16 27.34 0.46
C ILE A 159 -52.92 28.49 1.12
N LEU A 160 -54.15 28.24 1.59
CA LEU A 160 -54.91 29.24 2.34
C LEU A 160 -54.24 29.55 3.69
N ASN A 161 -53.74 28.52 4.36
CA ASN A 161 -53.04 28.66 5.64
C ASN A 161 -51.69 29.37 5.48
N SER A 162 -50.90 29.05 4.45
CA SER A 162 -49.65 29.76 4.17
C SER A 162 -49.88 31.24 3.81
N TRP A 163 -50.93 31.52 3.03
CA TRP A 163 -51.35 32.89 2.70
C TRP A 163 -51.73 33.69 3.95
N LEU A 164 -52.49 33.09 4.87
CA LEU A 164 -52.87 33.72 6.15
C LEU A 164 -51.65 33.97 7.02
N CYS A 165 -50.72 33.01 7.11
CA CYS A 165 -49.50 33.14 7.90
C CYS A 165 -48.59 34.25 7.35
N GLU A 166 -48.38 34.30 6.03
CA GLU A 166 -47.58 35.34 5.37
C GLU A 166 -48.21 36.72 5.57
N LYS A 167 -49.54 36.83 5.43
CA LYS A 167 -50.27 38.08 5.68
C LYS A 167 -50.12 38.52 7.13
N THR A 168 -50.30 37.62 8.10
CA THR A 168 -50.17 37.93 9.53
C THR A 168 -48.76 38.40 9.87
N ILE A 169 -47.73 37.80 9.28
CA ILE A 169 -46.33 38.23 9.45
C ILE A 169 -46.13 39.63 8.85
N LEU A 170 -46.56 39.88 7.61
CA LEU A 170 -46.35 41.18 6.96
C LEU A 170 -47.15 42.30 7.62
N ASP A 171 -48.41 42.06 8.03
CA ASP A 171 -49.25 43.03 8.75
C ASP A 171 -48.62 43.45 10.09
N ALA A 172 -47.85 42.56 10.71
CA ALA A 172 -47.16 42.89 11.94
C ALA A 172 -46.01 43.89 11.71
N TYR A 173 -45.32 43.88 10.57
CA TYR A 173 -44.11 44.71 10.35
C TYR A 173 -44.28 45.82 9.30
N PHE A 174 -45.30 45.73 8.44
CA PHE A 174 -45.56 46.63 7.32
C PHE A 174 -47.01 47.13 7.33
N ASP A 175 -47.22 48.30 6.73
CA ASP A 175 -48.55 48.85 6.53
C ASP A 175 -49.12 48.28 5.22
N LEU A 176 -50.03 47.31 5.33
CA LEU A 176 -50.62 46.64 4.18
C LEU A 176 -51.32 47.62 3.21
N GLU A 177 -51.81 48.76 3.67
CA GLU A 177 -52.51 49.73 2.82
C GLU A 177 -51.54 50.62 2.03
N ASN A 178 -50.42 51.02 2.65
CA ASN A 178 -49.52 52.05 2.10
C ASN A 178 -48.19 51.51 1.56
N ASP A 179 -47.68 50.39 2.09
CA ASP A 179 -46.39 49.84 1.67
C ASP A 179 -46.47 49.14 0.30
N LEU A 180 -45.31 48.97 -0.33
CA LEU A 180 -45.19 48.49 -1.71
C LEU A 180 -44.39 47.20 -1.76
N TYR A 181 -44.51 46.48 -2.87
CA TYR A 181 -43.64 45.34 -3.18
C TYR A 181 -43.23 45.32 -4.65
N VAL A 182 -42.11 44.64 -4.91
CA VAL A 182 -41.67 44.27 -6.25
C VAL A 182 -41.29 42.79 -6.27
N SER A 183 -41.65 42.08 -7.33
CA SER A 183 -41.31 40.66 -7.51
C SER A 183 -40.29 40.53 -8.64
N ILE A 184 -39.17 39.88 -8.34
CA ILE A 184 -38.10 39.67 -9.32
C ILE A 184 -37.73 38.18 -9.39
N PRO A 185 -37.36 37.64 -10.56
CA PRO A 185 -36.91 36.26 -10.68
C PRO A 185 -35.57 36.05 -9.96
N LEU A 186 -35.46 34.92 -9.25
CA LEU A 186 -34.18 34.38 -8.80
C LEU A 186 -33.61 33.54 -9.94
N ILE A 187 -32.49 33.97 -10.52
CA ILE A 187 -31.88 33.32 -11.68
C ILE A 187 -30.63 32.57 -11.19
N GLY A 188 -30.59 31.26 -11.43
CA GLY A 188 -29.40 30.43 -11.21
C GLY A 188 -28.98 29.80 -12.52
N PHE A 189 -27.73 30.00 -12.93
CA PHE A 189 -27.16 29.35 -14.12
C PHE A 189 -27.99 29.52 -15.41
N GLY A 190 -28.68 30.66 -15.53
CA GLY A 190 -29.51 31.01 -16.69
C GLY A 190 -30.87 30.32 -16.76
N ASP A 191 -31.34 29.70 -15.69
CA ASP A 191 -32.75 29.30 -15.49
C ASP A 191 -33.35 30.04 -14.29
N ILE A 192 -34.69 30.05 -14.21
CA ILE A 192 -35.41 30.57 -13.05
C ILE A 192 -35.44 29.51 -11.94
N ASP A 193 -34.93 29.87 -10.77
CA ASP A 193 -34.81 28.99 -9.60
C ASP A 193 -35.78 29.39 -8.49
N GLY A 194 -36.52 30.47 -8.69
CA GLY A 194 -37.43 31.00 -7.71
C GLY A 194 -37.84 32.44 -8.00
N ILE A 195 -38.49 33.06 -7.02
CA ILE A 195 -38.94 34.45 -7.06
C ILE A 195 -38.63 35.09 -5.71
N ALA A 196 -38.06 36.29 -5.76
CA ALA A 196 -37.84 37.12 -4.60
C ALA A 196 -38.88 38.25 -4.59
N HIS A 197 -39.70 38.31 -3.55
CA HIS A 197 -40.62 39.41 -3.31
C HIS A 197 -39.99 40.38 -2.32
N ILE A 198 -39.63 41.57 -2.78
CA ILE A 198 -39.05 42.63 -1.95
C ILE A 198 -40.18 43.54 -1.49
N VAL A 199 -40.44 43.57 -0.18
CA VAL A 199 -41.48 44.41 0.46
C VAL A 199 -40.82 45.59 1.15
N PHE A 200 -41.26 46.81 0.84
CA PHE A 200 -40.58 48.04 1.24
C PHE A 200 -41.53 49.22 1.46
N LYS A 201 -41.05 50.22 2.20
CA LYS A 201 -41.81 51.45 2.48
C LYS A 201 -41.96 52.33 1.24
N LYS A 202 -43.14 52.93 1.06
CA LYS A 202 -43.48 53.78 -0.11
C LYS A 202 -42.46 54.86 -0.46
N LYS A 203 -41.74 55.41 0.54
CA LYS A 203 -40.69 56.43 0.32
C LYS A 203 -39.58 56.00 -0.65
N TRP A 204 -39.39 54.70 -0.87
CA TRP A 204 -38.34 54.16 -1.76
C TRP A 204 -38.83 53.84 -3.17
N GLU A 205 -40.09 54.14 -3.51
CA GLU A 205 -40.70 53.80 -4.80
C GLU A 205 -39.85 54.24 -6.00
N ASP A 206 -39.36 55.48 -5.99
CA ASP A 206 -38.55 56.03 -7.10
C ASP A 206 -37.21 55.29 -7.27
N GLN A 207 -36.58 54.85 -6.17
CA GLN A 207 -35.32 54.12 -6.21
C GLN A 207 -35.51 52.70 -6.75
N VAL A 208 -36.61 52.04 -6.38
CA VAL A 208 -36.96 50.69 -6.88
C VAL A 208 -37.47 50.76 -8.32
N ARG A 209 -38.14 51.84 -8.73
CA ARG A 209 -38.68 52.01 -10.10
C ARG A 209 -37.56 52.28 -11.12
N ASN A 210 -36.38 52.70 -10.67
CA ASN A 210 -35.23 52.93 -11.53
C ASN A 210 -34.75 51.62 -12.17
N LYS A 211 -34.83 51.53 -13.50
CA LYS A 211 -34.42 50.36 -14.27
C LYS A 211 -32.95 49.96 -14.08
N GLN A 212 -32.04 50.92 -13.88
CA GLN A 212 -30.63 50.62 -13.64
C GLN A 212 -30.42 49.95 -12.29
N ASN A 213 -31.16 50.37 -11.27
CA ASN A 213 -31.11 49.77 -9.95
C ASN A 213 -31.68 48.34 -9.96
N LEU A 214 -32.82 48.12 -10.64
CA LEU A 214 -33.39 46.77 -10.81
C LEU A 214 -32.46 45.85 -11.61
N TRP A 215 -31.84 46.38 -12.67
CA TRP A 215 -30.82 45.65 -13.42
C TRP A 215 -29.65 45.24 -12.51
N ALA A 216 -29.14 46.17 -11.70
CA ALA A 216 -28.03 45.91 -10.78
C ALA A 216 -28.40 44.87 -9.71
N VAL A 217 -29.60 44.94 -9.14
CA VAL A 217 -30.07 43.97 -8.14
C VAL A 217 -30.19 42.58 -8.75
N LEU A 218 -30.88 42.43 -9.89
CA LEU A 218 -31.03 41.14 -10.57
C LEU A 218 -29.67 40.51 -10.94
N ARG A 219 -28.75 41.36 -11.41
CA ARG A 219 -27.41 40.96 -11.78
C ARG A 219 -26.62 40.46 -10.57
N ASN A 220 -26.65 41.18 -9.46
CA ASN A 220 -25.97 40.78 -8.22
C ASN A 220 -26.64 39.56 -7.56
N PHE A 221 -27.97 39.44 -7.63
CA PHE A 221 -28.71 38.27 -7.16
C PHE A 221 -28.26 37.00 -7.88
N THR A 222 -28.13 37.08 -9.21
CA THR A 222 -27.62 35.98 -10.03
C THR A 222 -26.18 35.60 -9.61
N MET A 223 -25.31 36.60 -9.43
CA MET A 223 -23.91 36.39 -9.05
C MET A 223 -23.78 35.75 -7.66
N GLU A 224 -24.55 36.22 -6.67
CA GLU A 224 -24.56 35.66 -5.32
C GLU A 224 -25.15 34.25 -5.31
N TYR A 225 -26.22 33.99 -6.08
CA TYR A 225 -26.79 32.65 -6.22
C TYR A 225 -25.79 31.67 -6.81
N ASP A 226 -25.22 31.97 -7.98
CA ASP A 226 -24.24 31.11 -8.65
C ASP A 226 -23.00 30.91 -7.77
N GLY A 227 -22.49 32.00 -7.17
CA GLY A 227 -21.33 31.98 -6.28
C GLY A 227 -21.56 31.07 -5.06
N LYS A 228 -22.71 31.22 -4.39
CA LYS A 228 -23.07 30.38 -3.25
C LYS A 228 -23.27 28.93 -3.64
N PHE A 229 -23.90 28.66 -4.79
CA PHE A 229 -24.07 27.30 -5.26
C PHE A 229 -22.72 26.61 -5.51
N LEU A 230 -21.73 27.33 -6.04
CA LEU A 230 -20.37 26.83 -6.28
C LEU A 230 -19.58 26.63 -5.00
N ASP A 231 -19.71 27.55 -4.03
CA ASP A 231 -19.04 27.45 -2.74
C ASP A 231 -19.69 26.37 -1.84
N TRP A 232 -20.99 26.12 -1.96
CA TRP A 232 -21.68 25.12 -1.13
C TRP A 232 -21.15 23.71 -1.39
N ALA A 233 -20.71 23.43 -2.61
CA ALA A 233 -20.10 22.15 -2.99
C ALA A 233 -18.73 21.87 -2.31
N VAL A 234 -18.16 22.83 -1.56
CA VAL A 234 -16.87 22.68 -0.87
C VAL A 234 -16.94 22.93 0.64
N VAL A 235 -18.14 22.95 1.24
CA VAL A 235 -18.34 23.24 2.67
C VAL A 235 -18.94 22.04 3.42
N GLY A 236 -18.30 21.64 4.52
CA GLY A 236 -18.81 20.61 5.43
C GLY A 236 -19.00 19.25 4.74
N ASP A 237 -20.12 18.60 5.02
CA ASP A 237 -20.48 17.27 4.47
C ASP A 237 -20.64 17.27 2.94
N ASN A 238 -20.72 18.46 2.30
CA ASN A 238 -20.79 18.57 0.84
C ASN A 238 -19.47 18.20 0.14
N MET A 239 -18.34 18.24 0.86
CA MET A 239 -17.03 17.87 0.32
C MET A 239 -16.90 16.39 -0.06
N GLU A 240 -17.86 15.55 0.33
CA GLU A 240 -17.84 14.09 0.12
C GLU A 240 -18.70 13.64 -1.10
N LYS A 241 -19.41 14.56 -1.76
CA LYS A 241 -20.33 14.26 -2.89
C LYS A 241 -19.86 14.85 -4.21
N THR A 242 -20.09 14.13 -5.31
CA THR A 242 -19.72 14.56 -6.67
C THR A 242 -20.54 15.77 -7.11
N SER A 243 -19.86 16.74 -7.73
CA SER A 243 -20.44 18.05 -7.99
C SER A 243 -21.45 18.08 -9.16
N SER A 244 -22.66 18.60 -8.90
CA SER A 244 -23.70 18.92 -9.89
C SER A 244 -23.30 20.01 -10.90
N ILE A 245 -22.14 20.65 -10.68
CA ILE A 245 -21.58 21.75 -11.48
C ILE A 245 -21.03 21.23 -12.83
N LYS A 246 -20.67 19.94 -12.94
CA LYS A 246 -20.10 19.36 -14.16
C LYS A 246 -21.05 19.49 -15.35
N GLU A 247 -22.31 19.13 -15.16
CA GLU A 247 -23.32 19.23 -16.22
C GLU A 247 -23.56 20.68 -16.66
N PHE A 248 -23.56 21.63 -15.72
CA PHE A 248 -23.65 23.05 -16.07
C PHE A 248 -22.45 23.52 -16.90
N LEU A 249 -21.22 23.15 -16.51
CA LEU A 249 -20.01 23.49 -17.26
C LEU A 249 -19.99 22.89 -18.67
N ASP A 250 -20.47 21.66 -18.81
CA ASP A 250 -20.59 20.98 -20.10
C ASP A 250 -21.70 21.61 -20.98
N LEU A 251 -22.75 22.16 -20.36
CA LEU A 251 -23.82 22.89 -21.05
C LEU A 251 -23.35 24.27 -21.53
N VAL A 252 -22.59 25.04 -20.74
CA VAL A 252 -22.08 26.37 -21.12
C VAL A 252 -21.16 26.33 -22.35
N GLN A 253 -20.48 25.20 -22.60
CA GLN A 253 -19.60 25.02 -23.76
C GLN A 253 -20.33 24.68 -25.08
N LYS A 254 -21.58 24.24 -25.02
CA LYS A 254 -22.35 23.95 -26.24
C LYS A 254 -22.87 25.27 -26.81
N ASP A 255 -22.48 25.62 -28.04
CA ASP A 255 -22.95 26.85 -28.72
C ASP A 255 -24.49 26.94 -28.77
N ASP A 256 -25.15 25.78 -28.88
CA ASP A 256 -26.61 25.61 -28.83
C ASP A 256 -27.28 26.00 -27.50
N PHE A 257 -26.57 26.01 -26.36
CA PHE A 257 -27.18 26.17 -25.04
C PHE A 257 -27.86 27.53 -24.89
N TYR A 258 -27.19 28.61 -25.32
CA TYR A 258 -27.80 29.94 -25.34
C TYR A 258 -28.61 30.19 -26.61
N GLU A 259 -28.25 29.65 -27.77
CA GLU A 259 -29.12 29.83 -28.95
C GLU A 259 -30.53 29.25 -28.72
N LYS A 260 -30.65 28.20 -27.91
CA LYS A 260 -31.93 27.60 -27.51
C LYS A 260 -32.57 28.25 -26.26
N LYS A 261 -31.80 28.69 -25.25
CA LYS A 261 -32.33 29.36 -24.02
C LYS A 261 -32.60 30.86 -24.16
N ASN A 262 -31.91 31.55 -25.06
CA ASN A 262 -31.89 33.02 -25.19
C ASN A 262 -33.10 33.53 -26.00
N LYS A 263 -34.30 33.00 -25.73
CA LYS A 263 -35.57 33.64 -26.15
C LYS A 263 -36.01 34.71 -25.16
N ASN A 264 -35.71 34.53 -23.87
CA ASN A 264 -36.13 35.42 -22.80
C ASN A 264 -35.43 36.80 -22.86
N PRO A 265 -36.17 37.91 -23.01
CA PRO A 265 -35.62 39.27 -23.06
C PRO A 265 -34.75 39.64 -21.86
N LEU A 266 -35.14 39.21 -20.66
CA LEU A 266 -34.41 39.53 -19.42
C LEU A 266 -32.99 38.97 -19.40
N LEU A 267 -32.79 37.74 -19.88
CA LEU A 267 -31.46 37.12 -19.94
C LEU A 267 -30.51 37.88 -20.88
N LYS A 268 -31.05 38.45 -21.97
CA LYS A 268 -30.31 39.32 -22.91
C LYS A 268 -29.98 40.67 -22.28
N GLU A 269 -30.98 41.29 -21.66
CA GLU A 269 -30.83 42.59 -20.99
C GLU A 269 -29.79 42.55 -19.86
N LEU A 270 -29.66 41.40 -19.17
CA LEU A 270 -28.66 41.19 -18.11
C LEU A 270 -27.27 40.78 -18.61
N ASP A 271 -27.06 40.56 -19.92
CA ASP A 271 -25.79 40.10 -20.51
C ASP A 271 -25.18 38.88 -19.78
N LEU A 272 -26.02 37.90 -19.39
CA LEU A 272 -25.55 36.73 -18.64
C LEU A 272 -24.61 35.83 -19.47
N LEU A 273 -24.84 35.71 -20.78
CA LEU A 273 -24.00 34.88 -21.65
C LEU A 273 -22.54 35.34 -21.66
N SER A 274 -22.31 36.61 -21.95
CA SER A 274 -20.95 37.19 -21.96
C SER A 274 -20.31 37.12 -20.59
N TYR A 275 -21.10 37.13 -19.51
CA TYR A 275 -20.59 36.93 -18.17
C TYR A 275 -20.08 35.51 -17.92
N TYR A 276 -20.88 34.48 -18.20
CA TYR A 276 -20.44 33.10 -17.97
C TYR A 276 -19.23 32.76 -18.83
N ARG A 277 -19.21 33.21 -20.10
CA ARG A 277 -18.04 33.06 -20.99
C ARG A 277 -16.79 33.74 -20.45
N ARG A 278 -16.90 34.97 -19.94
CA ARG A 278 -15.77 35.69 -19.32
C ARG A 278 -15.23 35.00 -18.07
N HIS A 279 -16.06 34.26 -17.34
CA HIS A 279 -15.70 33.61 -16.07
C HIS A 279 -15.55 32.08 -16.17
N ASP A 280 -15.57 31.49 -17.37
CA ASP A 280 -15.45 30.04 -17.58
C ASP A 280 -14.21 29.45 -16.87
N ALA A 281 -13.06 30.12 -16.97
CA ALA A 281 -11.83 29.70 -16.30
C ALA A 281 -11.98 29.63 -14.77
N TYR A 282 -12.70 30.58 -14.16
CA TYR A 282 -12.99 30.57 -12.73
C TYR A 282 -13.88 29.39 -12.34
N TYR A 283 -14.97 29.17 -13.07
CA TYR A 283 -15.89 28.05 -12.80
C TYR A 283 -15.19 26.69 -12.95
N ARG A 284 -14.34 26.52 -13.99
CA ARG A 284 -13.53 25.30 -14.18
C ARG A 284 -12.53 25.06 -13.07
N LEU A 285 -11.84 26.11 -12.60
CA LEU A 285 -10.90 25.98 -11.50
C LEU A 285 -11.62 25.58 -10.21
N ARG A 286 -12.76 26.22 -9.91
CA ARG A 286 -13.59 25.86 -8.74
C ARG A 286 -14.10 24.43 -8.81
N PHE A 287 -14.55 23.98 -9.98
CA PHE A 287 -14.93 22.58 -10.19
C PHE A 287 -13.77 21.63 -9.95
N LYS A 288 -12.59 21.88 -10.53
CA LYS A 288 -11.39 21.05 -10.30
C LYS A 288 -10.99 20.98 -8.82
N LEU A 289 -11.14 22.09 -8.08
CA LEU A 289 -10.87 22.13 -6.65
C LEU A 289 -11.92 21.34 -5.84
N SER A 290 -13.19 21.35 -6.26
CA SER A 290 -14.27 20.57 -5.64
C SER A 290 -14.12 19.06 -5.94
N ASP A 291 -13.88 18.68 -7.19
CA ASP A 291 -13.80 17.29 -7.65
C ASP A 291 -12.61 16.51 -7.03
N GLY A 292 -11.50 17.21 -6.76
CA GLY A 292 -10.31 16.60 -6.17
C GLY A 292 -10.35 16.36 -4.66
N VAL A 293 -11.34 16.91 -3.94
CA VAL A 293 -11.44 16.83 -2.47
C VAL A 293 -12.06 15.51 -1.98
N PRO A 294 -13.22 15.04 -2.51
CA PRO A 294 -13.80 13.75 -2.12
C PRO A 294 -12.80 12.60 -2.29
N GLY A 295 -12.09 12.55 -3.42
CA GLY A 295 -11.09 11.52 -3.68
C GLY A 295 -9.90 11.53 -2.70
N LYS A 296 -9.49 12.73 -2.23
CA LYS A 296 -8.44 12.85 -1.21
C LYS A 296 -8.94 12.41 0.16
N ILE A 297 -10.16 12.78 0.53
CA ILE A 297 -10.79 12.35 1.78
C ILE A 297 -10.96 10.82 1.79
N TYR A 298 -11.48 10.25 0.70
CA TYR A 298 -11.61 8.82 0.54
C TYR A 298 -10.27 8.10 0.69
N GLN A 299 -9.21 8.64 0.09
CA GLN A 299 -7.87 8.10 0.25
C GLN A 299 -7.37 8.17 1.70
N LEU A 300 -7.69 9.24 2.44
CA LEU A 300 -7.38 9.35 3.87
C LEU A 300 -8.13 8.29 4.68
N TYR A 301 -9.40 8.04 4.39
CA TYR A 301 -10.19 6.99 5.04
C TYR A 301 -9.65 5.59 4.75
N ILE A 302 -9.19 5.32 3.52
CA ILE A 302 -8.48 4.08 3.19
C ILE A 302 -7.23 3.94 4.05
N VAL A 303 -6.37 4.96 4.10
CA VAL A 303 -5.10 4.90 4.85
C VAL A 303 -5.37 4.70 6.34
N HIS A 304 -6.32 5.45 6.91
CA HIS A 304 -6.73 5.29 8.31
C HIS A 304 -7.26 3.87 8.60
N SER A 305 -8.05 3.32 7.68
CA SER A 305 -8.60 1.97 7.80
C SER A 305 -7.51 0.91 7.73
N ILE A 306 -6.59 1.00 6.77
CA ILE A 306 -5.43 0.11 6.65
C ILE A 306 -4.63 0.10 7.96
N VAL A 307 -4.31 1.29 8.49
CA VAL A 307 -3.55 1.40 9.74
C VAL A 307 -4.31 0.72 10.87
N SER A 308 -5.60 1.02 11.03
CA SER A 308 -6.42 0.44 12.11
C SER A 308 -6.54 -1.08 12.03
N ILE A 309 -6.83 -1.61 10.83
CA ILE A 309 -6.97 -3.06 10.56
C ILE A 309 -5.67 -3.80 10.89
N LEU A 310 -4.55 -3.25 10.46
CA LEU A 310 -3.27 -3.88 10.71
C LEU A 310 -2.87 -3.72 12.18
N VAL A 311 -3.19 -2.59 12.86
CA VAL A 311 -2.74 -2.33 14.25
C VAL A 311 -3.40 -3.35 15.16
N ASP A 312 -4.68 -3.60 14.93
CA ASP A 312 -5.42 -4.71 15.54
C ASP A 312 -4.72 -6.06 15.30
N SER A 313 -4.34 -6.35 14.04
CA SER A 313 -3.59 -7.57 13.68
C SER A 313 -2.29 -7.72 14.48
N TYR A 314 -1.49 -6.66 14.58
CA TYR A 314 -0.23 -6.69 15.30
C TYR A 314 -0.40 -6.79 16.80
N ALA A 315 -1.31 -6.00 17.38
CA ALA A 315 -1.61 -6.08 18.80
C ALA A 315 -1.98 -7.51 19.15
N HIS A 316 -2.84 -8.16 18.35
CA HIS A 316 -3.22 -9.55 18.54
C HIS A 316 -2.02 -10.51 18.39
N ASN A 317 -1.25 -10.40 17.30
CA ASN A 317 -0.15 -11.31 16.99
C ASN A 317 1.02 -11.23 17.97
N VAL A 318 1.36 -10.03 18.43
CA VAL A 318 2.45 -9.83 19.40
C VAL A 318 1.97 -10.11 20.81
N SER A 319 0.87 -9.51 21.26
CA SER A 319 0.45 -9.66 22.65
C SER A 319 -0.16 -11.03 22.91
N ALA A 320 -1.19 -11.44 22.16
CA ALA A 320 -1.99 -12.61 22.48
C ALA A 320 -1.27 -13.93 22.17
N HIS A 321 -0.42 -13.96 21.14
CA HIS A 321 0.27 -15.18 20.70
C HIS A 321 1.73 -15.22 21.15
N SER A 322 2.55 -14.26 20.69
CA SER A 322 4.01 -14.29 20.90
C SER A 322 4.40 -14.10 22.38
N LEU A 323 3.95 -13.01 23.02
CA LEU A 323 4.31 -12.69 24.41
C LEU A 323 3.68 -13.66 25.40
N THR A 324 2.43 -14.08 25.19
CA THR A 324 1.75 -15.09 26.02
C THR A 324 2.54 -16.40 26.08
N THR A 325 3.18 -16.78 24.98
CA THR A 325 3.95 -18.02 24.95
C THR A 325 5.30 -17.89 25.60
N LEU A 326 5.98 -16.75 25.44
CA LEU A 326 7.18 -16.49 26.23
C LEU A 326 6.86 -16.52 27.72
N ALA A 327 5.78 -15.85 28.13
CA ALA A 327 5.33 -15.86 29.50
C ALA A 327 5.04 -17.30 29.98
N TRP A 328 4.40 -18.14 29.16
CA TRP A 328 4.20 -19.54 29.49
C TRP A 328 5.49 -20.32 29.58
N TRP A 329 6.43 -20.21 28.63
CA TRP A 329 7.72 -20.90 28.68
C TRP A 329 8.56 -20.46 29.88
N PHE A 330 8.55 -19.17 30.22
CA PHE A 330 9.19 -18.67 31.44
C PHE A 330 8.51 -19.22 32.70
N ARG A 331 7.18 -19.38 32.72
CA ARG A 331 6.47 -20.07 33.82
C ARG A 331 6.83 -21.55 33.88
N GLN A 332 6.90 -22.26 32.75
CA GLN A 332 7.33 -23.67 32.69
C GLN A 332 8.75 -23.83 33.26
N ARG A 333 9.68 -22.94 32.85
CA ARG A 333 11.04 -22.90 33.41
C ARG A 333 11.06 -22.56 34.90
N ALA A 334 10.29 -21.57 35.34
CA ALA A 334 10.22 -21.18 36.74
C ALA A 334 9.64 -22.29 37.63
N LYS A 335 8.65 -23.04 37.14
CA LYS A 335 8.12 -24.25 37.81
C LYS A 335 9.22 -25.31 37.93
N ARG A 336 9.94 -25.59 36.84
CA ARG A 336 11.10 -26.50 36.82
C ARG A 336 12.18 -26.09 37.82
N PHE A 337 12.51 -24.79 37.93
CA PHE A 337 13.48 -24.30 38.92
C PHE A 337 13.08 -24.58 40.37
N ARG A 338 11.81 -24.88 40.66
CA ARG A 338 11.38 -25.29 42.01
C ARG A 338 11.57 -26.79 42.27
N GLU A 339 11.97 -27.56 41.27
CA GLU A 339 12.16 -29.00 41.41
C GLU A 339 13.51 -29.32 42.11
N PRO A 340 13.58 -30.38 42.93
CA PRO A 340 14.79 -30.71 43.70
C PRO A 340 15.97 -31.21 42.86
N ASP A 341 15.74 -31.58 41.62
CA ASP A 341 16.69 -32.16 40.66
C ASP A 341 17.41 -31.12 39.76
N VAL A 342 17.19 -29.83 40.01
CA VAL A 342 17.92 -28.76 39.32
C VAL A 342 19.31 -28.58 39.93
N ASP A 343 20.34 -28.77 39.12
CA ASP A 343 21.73 -28.47 39.47
C ASP A 343 21.98 -26.96 39.46
N TRP A 344 21.77 -26.33 40.61
CA TRP A 344 21.94 -24.89 40.79
C TRP A 344 23.39 -24.43 40.65
N GLU A 345 24.38 -25.28 40.96
CA GLU A 345 25.79 -24.90 40.82
C GLU A 345 26.15 -24.73 39.34
N GLN A 346 25.65 -25.60 38.46
CA GLN A 346 25.82 -25.42 37.02
C GLN A 346 25.20 -24.12 36.49
N VAL A 347 24.07 -23.68 37.06
CA VAL A 347 23.41 -22.42 36.69
C VAL A 347 24.24 -21.22 37.15
N PHE A 348 24.77 -21.24 38.36
CA PHE A 348 25.62 -20.16 38.86
C PHE A 348 26.95 -20.09 38.11
N ASP A 349 27.58 -21.23 37.81
CA ASP A 349 28.79 -21.29 36.97
C ASP A 349 28.59 -20.60 35.61
N LEU A 350 27.40 -20.75 35.01
CA LEU A 350 27.07 -20.08 33.74
C LEU A 350 26.87 -18.57 33.94
N LEU A 351 26.19 -18.14 35.00
CA LEU A 351 25.97 -16.71 35.29
C LEU A 351 27.28 -15.99 35.64
N GLU A 352 28.20 -16.66 36.31
CA GLU A 352 29.53 -16.14 36.66
C GLU A 352 30.42 -15.99 35.41
N ARG A 353 30.26 -16.87 34.39
CA ARG A 353 30.96 -16.79 33.10
C ARG A 353 30.47 -15.66 32.21
N ASP A 354 29.21 -15.26 32.33
CA ASP A 354 28.60 -14.16 31.54
C ASP A 354 28.84 -12.77 32.15
N GLU A 355 29.81 -12.63 33.07
CA GLU A 355 30.22 -11.36 33.70
C GLU A 355 29.09 -10.61 34.44
N LEU A 356 28.06 -11.32 34.90
CA LEU A 356 27.06 -10.73 35.79
C LEU A 356 27.71 -10.38 37.14
N ASN A 357 27.29 -9.25 37.72
CA ASN A 357 27.81 -8.77 39.00
C ASN A 357 27.71 -9.86 40.08
N SER A 358 28.86 -10.23 40.66
CA SER A 358 28.98 -11.27 41.70
C SER A 358 28.06 -11.03 42.90
N ALA A 359 27.78 -9.78 43.25
CA ALA A 359 26.84 -9.44 44.32
C ALA A 359 25.38 -9.83 43.99
N THR A 360 24.99 -9.76 42.72
CA THR A 360 23.66 -10.18 42.26
C THR A 360 23.52 -11.71 42.27
N ILE A 361 24.60 -12.39 41.92
CA ILE A 361 24.68 -13.87 41.94
C ILE A 361 24.58 -14.37 43.38
N GLU A 362 25.28 -13.72 44.32
CA GLU A 362 25.21 -14.09 45.74
C GLU A 362 23.81 -13.85 46.34
N GLN A 363 23.15 -12.73 46.00
CA GLN A 363 21.76 -12.49 46.39
C GLN A 363 20.80 -13.56 45.83
N LEU A 364 21.04 -14.05 44.61
CA LEU A 364 20.27 -15.16 44.05
C LEU A 364 20.53 -16.46 44.80
N ARG A 365 21.79 -16.77 45.17
CA ARG A 365 22.15 -17.91 46.02
C ARG A 365 21.40 -17.87 47.36
N GLU A 366 21.39 -16.71 48.04
CA GLU A 366 20.67 -16.51 49.31
C GLU A 366 19.15 -16.68 49.18
N ILE A 367 18.55 -16.11 48.13
CA ILE A 367 17.11 -16.26 47.86
C ILE A 367 16.77 -17.73 47.63
N LEU A 368 17.58 -18.46 46.86
CA LEU A 368 17.33 -19.86 46.56
C LEU A 368 17.51 -20.77 47.78
N ALA A 369 18.50 -20.49 48.63
CA ALA A 369 18.68 -21.19 49.92
C ALA A 369 17.46 -21.01 50.85
N MET A 370 16.76 -19.87 50.80
CA MET A 370 15.53 -19.64 51.55
C MET A 370 14.33 -20.42 50.99
N TYR A 371 14.26 -20.65 49.68
CA TYR A 371 13.14 -21.33 49.03
C TYR A 371 13.30 -22.86 48.94
N ASN A 372 14.52 -23.39 49.02
CA ASN A 372 14.76 -24.83 48.87
C ASN A 372 15.71 -25.39 49.96
N PRO A 373 15.28 -25.46 51.23
CA PRO A 373 16.15 -25.80 52.36
C PRO A 373 16.65 -27.27 52.39
N ASN A 374 16.23 -28.13 51.46
CA ASN A 374 16.48 -29.58 51.47
C ASN A 374 17.06 -30.16 50.15
N SER A 375 17.81 -29.39 49.34
CA SER A 375 18.35 -29.86 48.05
C SER A 375 19.53 -30.85 48.14
N HIS A 376 19.79 -31.47 49.29
CA HIS A 376 20.69 -32.62 49.40
C HIS A 376 19.91 -33.88 49.75
N LYS A 377 19.36 -34.54 48.72
CA LYS A 377 19.14 -35.98 48.75
C LYS A 377 19.00 -36.53 47.34
N ASP A 378 19.96 -37.40 47.01
CA ASP A 378 19.97 -38.24 45.82
C ASP A 378 18.61 -38.92 45.62
N SER A 379 18.00 -38.72 44.46
CA SER A 379 17.02 -39.63 43.92
C SER A 379 17.28 -39.85 42.44
N VAL A 380 18.00 -40.94 42.16
CA VAL A 380 17.96 -41.66 40.90
C VAL A 380 16.52 -42.18 40.73
N GLY A 381 15.82 -41.77 39.67
CA GLY A 381 14.44 -42.18 39.42
C GLY A 381 13.99 -42.00 37.97
N GLU A 382 14.03 -43.11 37.24
CA GLU A 382 13.25 -43.50 36.04
C GLU A 382 13.02 -42.48 34.91
N GLU A 383 13.66 -42.75 33.77
CA GLU A 383 13.25 -42.29 32.44
C GLU A 383 11.79 -42.69 32.16
N GLY A 384 10.86 -41.75 32.25
CA GLY A 384 9.44 -42.07 32.07
C GLY A 384 8.55 -40.85 31.88
N SER A 385 8.38 -40.45 30.62
CA SER A 385 7.43 -39.45 30.08
C SER A 385 7.79 -37.96 30.25
N HIS A 386 7.87 -37.25 29.11
CA HIS A 386 8.11 -35.80 29.02
C HIS A 386 6.91 -34.92 29.44
N LEU A 387 5.81 -35.52 29.94
CA LEU A 387 4.53 -34.87 30.17
C LEU A 387 4.00 -35.23 31.57
N ARG A 388 3.98 -34.26 32.48
CA ARG A 388 3.26 -34.36 33.77
C ARG A 388 2.16 -33.29 33.83
N LYS A 389 1.06 -33.53 34.55
CA LYS A 389 0.02 -32.50 34.78
C LYS A 389 0.19 -31.94 36.19
N GLU A 390 0.36 -30.63 36.33
CA GLU A 390 0.46 -29.95 37.62
C GLU A 390 -0.39 -28.66 37.56
N ASP A 391 -1.31 -28.48 38.53
CA ASP A 391 -2.31 -27.40 38.56
C ASP A 391 -3.15 -27.24 37.27
N GLY A 392 -3.42 -28.34 36.57
CA GLY A 392 -4.19 -28.35 35.31
C GLY A 392 -3.38 -28.02 34.05
N ASP A 393 -2.12 -27.57 34.19
CA ASP A 393 -1.20 -27.33 33.07
C ASP A 393 -0.39 -28.59 32.73
N LYS A 394 -0.19 -28.86 31.42
CA LYS A 394 0.78 -29.86 30.94
C LYS A 394 2.19 -29.28 31.12
N MET A 395 3.00 -29.88 32.00
CA MET A 395 4.41 -29.55 32.20
C MET A 395 5.28 -30.32 31.20
N ILE A 396 6.11 -29.59 30.46
CA ILE A 396 7.01 -30.15 29.44
C ILE A 396 8.41 -30.23 30.02
N SER A 397 8.95 -31.45 30.10
CA SER A 397 10.34 -31.65 30.55
C SER A 397 11.32 -31.51 29.38
N TYR A 398 11.96 -30.34 29.27
CA TYR A 398 13.10 -30.07 28.36
C TYR A 398 14.25 -29.36 29.09
N PRO A 399 15.41 -30.03 29.32
CA PRO A 399 16.53 -29.49 30.08
C PRO A 399 17.40 -28.49 29.29
N GLY A 400 17.54 -28.66 27.97
CA GLY A 400 18.47 -27.88 27.13
C GLY A 400 18.13 -26.39 27.02
N HIS A 401 18.97 -25.58 26.39
CA HIS A 401 18.72 -24.13 26.24
C HIS A 401 17.68 -23.84 25.14
N LEU A 402 16.92 -22.75 25.27
CA LEU A 402 15.93 -22.29 24.26
C LEU A 402 16.44 -21.12 23.41
N SER A 403 17.74 -20.82 23.44
CA SER A 403 18.31 -19.67 22.72
C SER A 403 18.08 -19.78 21.21
N ARG A 404 18.09 -21.00 20.67
CA ARG A 404 17.85 -21.30 19.24
C ARG A 404 16.40 -21.06 18.82
N GLU A 405 15.45 -21.22 19.73
CA GLU A 405 14.02 -21.03 19.49
C GLU A 405 13.56 -19.60 19.80
N ILE A 406 14.19 -18.94 20.78
CA ILE A 406 13.90 -17.55 21.15
C ILE A 406 14.43 -16.58 20.08
N TYR A 407 15.61 -16.84 19.53
CA TYR A 407 16.22 -15.99 18.50
C TYR A 407 15.30 -15.74 17.28
N PRO A 408 14.77 -16.76 16.57
CA PRO A 408 13.91 -16.54 15.40
C PRO A 408 12.61 -15.81 15.77
N MET A 409 12.10 -16.00 16.98
CA MET A 409 10.93 -15.27 17.48
C MET A 409 11.25 -13.78 17.73
N PHE A 410 12.39 -13.43 18.35
CA PHE A 410 12.81 -12.03 18.47
C PHE A 410 13.07 -11.38 17.12
N GLN A 411 13.68 -12.12 16.20
CA GLN A 411 13.88 -11.67 14.84
C GLN A 411 12.54 -11.40 14.15
N PHE A 412 11.56 -12.29 14.30
CA PHE A 412 10.20 -12.10 13.80
C PHE A 412 9.55 -10.83 14.38
N LEU A 413 9.68 -10.57 15.69
CA LEU A 413 9.15 -9.36 16.33
C LEU A 413 9.81 -8.08 15.79
N MET A 414 11.13 -8.09 15.62
CA MET A 414 11.85 -6.97 15.00
C MET A 414 11.37 -6.72 13.57
N GLU A 415 11.29 -7.78 12.76
CA GLU A 415 10.83 -7.69 11.38
C GLU A 415 9.35 -7.27 11.28
N LYS A 416 8.48 -7.65 12.23
CA LYS A 416 7.11 -7.11 12.32
C LYS A 416 7.12 -5.59 12.58
N GLY A 417 8.07 -5.06 13.34
CA GLY A 417 8.29 -3.61 13.47
C GLY A 417 8.68 -2.93 12.15
N ALA A 418 9.43 -3.62 11.29
CA ALA A 418 9.74 -3.16 9.94
C ALA A 418 8.51 -3.15 9.02
N TYR A 419 7.70 -4.20 9.11
CA TYR A 419 6.40 -4.29 8.43
C TYR A 419 5.50 -3.09 8.78
N TRP A 420 5.46 -2.70 10.06
CA TRP A 420 4.77 -1.48 10.53
C TRP A 420 5.23 -0.18 9.92
N SER A 421 6.54 -0.02 9.89
CA SER A 421 7.17 1.13 9.25
C SER A 421 6.84 1.16 7.75
N GLY A 422 6.74 0.01 7.09
CA GLY A 422 6.30 -0.11 5.70
C GLY A 422 4.86 0.35 5.48
N ILE A 423 3.93 -0.02 6.37
CA ILE A 423 2.50 0.36 6.28
C ILE A 423 2.34 1.88 6.34
N THR A 424 2.95 2.53 7.33
CA THR A 424 2.84 3.99 7.53
C THR A 424 3.46 4.80 6.39
N ARG A 425 4.49 4.26 5.73
CA ARG A 425 5.16 4.88 4.59
C ARG A 425 4.39 4.70 3.28
N ASN A 426 3.67 3.59 3.13
CA ASN A 426 2.97 3.16 1.90
C ASN A 426 3.86 3.14 0.63
N MET A 427 5.18 3.25 0.77
CA MET A 427 6.16 3.21 -0.30
C MET A 427 7.11 2.04 -0.05
N ASN A 428 6.88 0.95 -0.77
CA ASN A 428 7.75 -0.22 -0.74
C ASN A 428 8.50 -0.29 -2.08
N VAL A 429 9.76 0.12 -2.03
CA VAL A 429 10.62 0.23 -3.22
C VAL A 429 11.52 -1.01 -3.29
N GLY A 430 11.52 -1.70 -4.43
CA GLY A 430 12.21 -2.99 -4.63
C GLY A 430 11.52 -4.16 -3.93
N GLY A 431 12.25 -5.26 -3.74
CA GLY A 431 11.75 -6.40 -2.98
C GLY A 431 12.82 -7.45 -2.74
N MET A 432 12.37 -8.67 -2.45
CA MET A 432 13.22 -9.84 -2.29
C MET A 432 12.67 -10.97 -3.15
N VAL A 433 13.53 -11.65 -3.90
CA VAL A 433 13.17 -12.93 -4.53
C VAL A 433 13.69 -14.06 -3.67
N SER A 434 12.80 -14.95 -3.22
CA SER A 434 13.17 -16.10 -2.41
C SER A 434 12.47 -17.36 -2.90
N SER A 435 13.07 -18.52 -2.65
CA SER A 435 12.39 -19.78 -2.91
C SER A 435 11.30 -20.02 -1.86
N LEU A 436 10.21 -20.66 -2.27
CA LEU A 436 9.13 -21.00 -1.35
C LEU A 436 9.63 -21.96 -0.26
N TYR A 437 10.63 -22.80 -0.56
CA TYR A 437 11.33 -23.60 0.45
C TYR A 437 11.94 -22.73 1.55
N ASN A 438 12.68 -21.68 1.19
CA ASN A 438 13.33 -20.83 2.19
C ASN A 438 12.31 -20.09 3.06
N ILE A 439 11.25 -19.58 2.45
CA ILE A 439 10.19 -18.85 3.17
C ILE A 439 9.46 -19.78 4.14
N LEU A 440 9.06 -20.97 3.71
CA LEU A 440 8.26 -21.88 4.53
C LEU A 440 9.10 -22.66 5.53
N TRP A 441 10.24 -23.22 5.11
CA TRP A 441 11.07 -24.02 6.00
C TRP A 441 11.88 -23.13 6.94
N HIS A 442 12.72 -22.23 6.42
CA HIS A 442 13.68 -21.47 7.25
C HIS A 442 13.07 -20.26 7.96
N ASP A 443 12.20 -19.48 7.31
CA ASP A 443 11.66 -18.26 7.94
C ASP A 443 10.36 -18.52 8.72
N PHE A 444 9.49 -19.45 8.29
CA PHE A 444 8.21 -19.74 8.94
C PHE A 444 8.32 -20.89 9.95
N MET A 445 8.55 -22.13 9.51
CA MET A 445 8.48 -23.33 10.36
C MET A 445 9.56 -23.40 11.44
N GLN A 446 10.75 -22.84 11.21
CA GLN A 446 11.81 -22.74 12.23
C GLN A 446 11.55 -21.69 13.32
N ASN A 447 10.33 -21.11 13.38
CA ASN A 447 9.86 -20.29 14.49
C ASN A 447 8.78 -21.04 15.30
N PRO A 448 9.14 -22.13 16.01
CA PRO A 448 8.18 -22.99 16.71
C PRO A 448 7.44 -22.26 17.83
N LEU A 449 8.12 -21.33 18.50
CA LEU A 449 7.57 -20.51 19.58
C LEU A 449 6.65 -19.41 19.07
N TYR A 450 6.51 -19.25 17.76
CA TYR A 450 5.48 -18.40 17.18
C TYR A 450 4.34 -19.27 16.64
N ILE A 451 4.65 -20.26 15.79
CA ILE A 451 3.62 -21.11 15.17
C ILE A 451 2.81 -21.87 16.19
N GLY A 452 3.47 -22.49 17.17
CA GLY A 452 2.79 -23.23 18.22
C GLY A 452 1.89 -22.35 19.09
N THR A 453 1.96 -21.02 18.96
CA THR A 453 1.27 -20.06 19.84
C THR A 453 0.00 -19.48 19.24
N ILE A 454 0.01 -19.34 17.92
CA ILE A 454 -1.18 -18.98 17.15
C ILE A 454 -2.25 -20.05 17.39
N ALA A 455 -1.83 -21.32 17.42
CA ALA A 455 -2.69 -22.45 17.67
C ALA A 455 -2.94 -22.72 19.18
N LYS A 456 -2.00 -22.35 20.06
CA LYS A 456 -2.11 -22.60 21.52
C LYS A 456 -3.24 -21.87 22.22
N THR A 457 -3.69 -20.70 21.74
CA THR A 457 -4.88 -20.05 22.33
C THR A 457 -6.10 -20.96 22.29
N GLU A 458 -6.11 -21.92 21.36
CA GLU A 458 -7.14 -22.95 21.23
C GLU A 458 -6.69 -24.32 21.77
N ASP A 459 -5.62 -24.36 22.57
CA ASP A 459 -4.93 -25.55 23.11
C ASP A 459 -4.40 -26.55 22.07
N ILE A 460 -4.08 -26.04 20.87
CA ILE A 460 -3.45 -26.83 19.80
C ILE A 460 -1.95 -26.54 19.82
N GLN A 461 -1.16 -27.59 20.06
CA GLN A 461 0.30 -27.47 20.28
C GLN A 461 1.12 -28.24 19.23
N HIS A 462 0.43 -28.89 18.30
CA HIS A 462 0.98 -29.63 17.18
C HIS A 462 0.44 -29.05 15.86
N VAL A 463 1.34 -28.58 14.99
CA VAL A 463 1.01 -27.98 13.69
C VAL A 463 1.83 -28.65 12.58
N ARG A 464 1.16 -29.15 11.54
CA ARG A 464 1.77 -29.72 10.33
C ARG A 464 1.61 -28.77 9.15
N LEU A 465 2.60 -28.73 8.28
CA LEU A 465 2.55 -27.98 7.03
C LEU A 465 2.52 -28.93 5.82
N ARG A 466 1.37 -29.00 5.15
CA ARG A 466 1.17 -29.76 3.90
C ARG A 466 1.34 -28.84 2.70
N ILE A 467 2.03 -29.33 1.66
CA ILE A 467 2.27 -28.59 0.41
C ILE A 467 1.70 -29.37 -0.76
N VAL A 468 0.96 -28.68 -1.62
CA VAL A 468 0.43 -29.24 -2.87
C VAL A 468 0.91 -28.39 -4.05
N VAL A 469 1.63 -28.98 -4.99
CA VAL A 469 2.08 -28.32 -6.22
C VAL A 469 1.24 -28.82 -7.37
N TYR A 470 0.61 -27.92 -8.11
CA TYR A 470 -0.25 -28.23 -9.25
C TYR A 470 0.45 -27.99 -10.60
N GLU A 471 -0.08 -28.62 -11.65
CA GLU A 471 0.29 -28.28 -13.03
C GLU A 471 -0.11 -26.82 -13.37
N PRO A 472 0.62 -26.16 -14.29
CA PRO A 472 0.28 -24.81 -14.74
C PRO A 472 -1.15 -24.70 -15.27
N THR A 473 -1.81 -23.58 -15.00
CA THR A 473 -3.16 -23.34 -15.49
C THR A 473 -3.18 -23.25 -17.02
N THR A 474 -4.00 -24.07 -17.68
CA THR A 474 -4.24 -24.04 -19.14
C THR A 474 -5.35 -23.07 -19.55
N ILE A 475 -6.17 -22.64 -18.60
CA ILE A 475 -7.29 -21.72 -18.80
C ILE A 475 -6.73 -20.29 -18.79
N SER A 476 -6.83 -19.58 -19.93
CA SER A 476 -6.57 -18.14 -19.95
C SER A 476 -7.56 -17.45 -19.03
N MET A 477 -7.06 -16.57 -18.15
CA MET A 477 -7.91 -15.81 -17.22
C MET A 477 -8.99 -14.95 -17.91
N SER A 478 -8.87 -14.71 -19.21
CA SER A 478 -9.87 -14.01 -20.04
C SER A 478 -11.13 -14.85 -20.35
N ALA A 479 -11.11 -16.17 -20.12
CA ALA A 479 -12.26 -17.05 -20.27
C ALA A 479 -12.62 -17.65 -18.90
N PRO A 480 -13.51 -17.01 -18.11
CA PRO A 480 -13.88 -17.53 -16.80
C PRO A 480 -14.51 -18.91 -16.96
N SER A 481 -14.03 -19.88 -16.18
CA SER A 481 -14.75 -21.14 -15.95
C SER A 481 -16.16 -20.80 -15.45
N ASP A 482 -17.14 -21.58 -15.89
CA ASP A 482 -18.49 -21.49 -15.35
C ASP A 482 -18.42 -21.60 -13.82
N PRO A 483 -18.83 -20.57 -13.06
CA PRO A 483 -18.75 -20.56 -11.60
C PRO A 483 -19.59 -21.67 -10.95
N GLU A 484 -20.55 -22.25 -11.67
CA GLU A 484 -21.30 -23.42 -11.21
C GLU A 484 -20.46 -24.70 -11.21
N GLN A 485 -19.33 -24.73 -11.93
CA GLN A 485 -18.47 -25.90 -12.06
C GLN A 485 -17.16 -25.78 -11.27
N PRO A 486 -16.69 -26.87 -10.65
CA PRO A 486 -15.41 -26.88 -9.97
C PRO A 486 -14.25 -26.77 -10.97
N VAL A 487 -13.23 -26.02 -10.59
CA VAL A 487 -11.95 -25.96 -11.29
C VAL A 487 -11.11 -27.17 -10.92
N ARG A 488 -10.81 -28.01 -11.91
CA ARG A 488 -9.96 -29.19 -11.76
C ARG A 488 -8.49 -28.81 -11.82
N LYS A 489 -7.73 -29.22 -10.81
CA LYS A 489 -6.29 -28.98 -10.68
C LYS A 489 -5.56 -30.31 -10.54
N ARG A 490 -4.65 -30.60 -11.47
CA ARG A 490 -3.85 -31.83 -11.42
C ARG A 490 -2.66 -31.65 -10.48
N ILE A 491 -2.46 -32.62 -9.61
CA ILE A 491 -1.42 -32.63 -8.58
C ILE A 491 -0.12 -33.17 -9.17
N VAL A 492 0.98 -32.45 -8.95
CA VAL A 492 2.35 -32.86 -9.32
C VAL A 492 3.10 -33.38 -8.09
N HIS A 493 2.98 -32.67 -6.97
CA HIS A 493 3.56 -33.06 -5.68
C HIS A 493 2.57 -32.77 -4.56
N ASP A 494 2.51 -33.66 -3.59
CA ASP A 494 1.71 -33.53 -2.37
C ASP A 494 2.43 -34.19 -1.20
N GLY A 495 2.36 -33.58 -0.02
CA GLY A 495 2.91 -34.17 1.19
C GLY A 495 3.17 -33.19 2.33
N ILE A 496 3.59 -33.75 3.46
CA ILE A 496 3.96 -32.97 4.65
C ILE A 496 5.42 -32.52 4.53
N LEU A 497 5.64 -31.20 4.60
CA LEU A 497 6.96 -30.58 4.57
C LEU A 497 7.62 -30.59 5.95
N ALA A 498 6.88 -30.23 6.99
CA ALA A 498 7.40 -29.98 8.32
C ALA A 498 6.32 -30.12 9.40
N GLU A 499 6.74 -30.43 10.62
CA GLU A 499 5.87 -30.50 11.80
C GLU A 499 6.46 -29.72 12.97
N VAL A 500 5.65 -28.93 13.68
CA VAL A 500 5.99 -28.25 14.93
C VAL A 500 5.21 -28.92 16.04
N ASP A 501 5.89 -29.56 16.99
CA ASP A 501 5.29 -30.21 18.16
C ASP A 501 5.94 -29.68 19.44
N LEU A 502 5.23 -28.78 20.13
CA LEU A 502 5.71 -28.20 21.38
C LEU A 502 5.71 -29.19 22.55
N LEU A 503 4.95 -30.29 22.47
CA LEU A 503 4.81 -31.27 23.56
C LEU A 503 5.91 -32.33 23.55
N ARG A 504 6.57 -32.54 22.41
CA ARG A 504 7.56 -33.61 22.23
C ARG A 504 8.88 -33.06 21.69
N PRO A 505 9.64 -32.31 22.50
CA PRO A 505 10.98 -31.85 22.12
C PRO A 505 11.87 -33.03 21.78
N GLN A 506 12.70 -32.86 20.74
CA GLN A 506 13.72 -33.83 20.37
C GLN A 506 14.90 -33.77 21.37
N ALA A 507 15.53 -34.92 21.66
CA ALA A 507 16.76 -34.95 22.46
C ALA A 507 17.89 -34.23 21.70
N GLU A 508 18.65 -33.37 22.37
CA GLU A 508 19.88 -32.77 21.82
C GLU A 508 20.89 -33.92 21.58
N GLY A 509 20.98 -34.43 20.34
CA GLY A 509 21.99 -35.46 20.01
C GLY A 509 21.75 -36.38 18.80
N VAL A 510 20.56 -36.46 18.19
CA VAL A 510 20.30 -37.45 17.11
C VAL A 510 20.64 -36.92 15.70
N GLY A 511 21.78 -36.25 15.55
CA GLY A 511 22.16 -35.60 14.27
C GLY A 511 23.65 -35.66 13.92
N GLU A 512 24.45 -36.53 14.54
CA GLU A 512 25.89 -36.62 14.24
C GLU A 512 26.22 -37.35 12.93
N GLU A 513 25.26 -37.95 12.22
CA GLU A 513 25.54 -38.72 10.99
C GLU A 513 24.92 -38.20 9.68
N ASP A 514 24.31 -37.01 9.66
CA ASP A 514 23.93 -36.39 8.38
C ASP A 514 24.48 -34.96 8.29
N ASN A 515 25.25 -34.69 7.23
CA ASN A 515 25.95 -33.44 6.90
C ASN A 515 25.03 -32.21 6.72
N SER A 516 24.07 -31.95 7.60
CA SER A 516 23.27 -30.72 7.61
C SER A 516 23.73 -29.79 8.75
N ASP A 517 24.73 -28.97 8.43
CA ASP A 517 25.29 -27.86 9.24
C ASP A 517 24.26 -26.71 9.50
N GLU A 518 23.02 -27.02 9.84
CA GLU A 518 22.03 -26.02 10.22
C GLU A 518 21.39 -26.33 11.58
N PRO A 519 21.46 -25.40 12.55
CA PRO A 519 20.86 -25.62 13.85
C PRO A 519 19.35 -25.77 13.69
N ARG A 520 18.85 -26.95 14.04
CA ARG A 520 17.43 -27.29 14.00
C ARG A 520 16.82 -26.96 15.35
N SER A 521 15.64 -26.35 15.32
CA SER A 521 14.81 -26.23 16.53
C SER A 521 14.49 -27.62 17.08
N VAL A 522 14.53 -27.77 18.40
CA VAL A 522 14.17 -29.04 19.07
C VAL A 522 12.69 -29.39 18.96
N PHE A 523 11.84 -28.43 18.59
CA PHE A 523 10.40 -28.63 18.42
C PHE A 523 9.97 -28.83 16.96
N VAL A 524 10.91 -28.78 16.01
CA VAL A 524 10.61 -28.89 14.57
C VAL A 524 11.11 -30.21 14.04
N ARG A 525 10.23 -30.94 13.36
CA ARG A 525 10.53 -32.22 12.71
C ARG A 525 10.45 -32.09 11.20
N GLU A 526 11.29 -32.85 10.51
CA GLU A 526 11.14 -33.04 9.06
C GLU A 526 9.83 -33.78 8.80
N GLY A 527 9.01 -33.28 7.87
CA GLY A 527 7.85 -34.02 7.41
C GLY A 527 8.27 -35.23 6.56
N GLU A 528 7.41 -36.24 6.47
CA GLU A 528 7.65 -37.47 5.74
C GLU A 528 8.04 -37.23 4.26
N ASN A 529 7.61 -36.12 3.68
CA ASN A 529 7.83 -35.77 2.27
C ASN A 529 8.84 -34.63 2.06
N LEU A 530 9.62 -34.22 3.06
CA LEU A 530 10.60 -33.14 2.92
C LEU A 530 11.57 -33.39 1.75
N LYS A 531 12.10 -34.61 1.62
CA LYS A 531 13.08 -34.96 0.57
C LYS A 531 12.51 -34.81 -0.84
N SER A 532 11.25 -35.21 -1.07
CA SER A 532 10.59 -35.10 -2.38
C SER A 532 10.16 -33.66 -2.68
N LEU A 533 9.75 -32.88 -1.68
CA LEU A 533 9.27 -31.51 -1.84
C LEU A 533 10.40 -30.46 -1.92
N LYS A 534 11.59 -30.74 -1.37
CA LYS A 534 12.70 -29.78 -1.27
C LYS A 534 13.13 -29.21 -2.63
N LYS A 535 13.35 -30.06 -3.64
CA LYS A 535 13.79 -29.62 -4.97
C LYS A 535 12.71 -28.79 -5.69
N PRO A 536 11.45 -29.25 -5.81
CA PRO A 536 10.36 -28.45 -6.37
C PRO A 536 10.18 -27.08 -5.69
N LEU A 537 10.17 -27.06 -4.35
CA LEU A 537 10.00 -25.82 -3.59
C LEU A 537 11.17 -24.84 -3.71
N LYS A 538 12.40 -25.34 -3.92
CA LYS A 538 13.57 -24.50 -4.24
C LYS A 538 13.44 -23.83 -5.61
N ASN A 539 12.78 -24.49 -6.56
CA ASN A 539 12.58 -23.96 -7.92
C ASN A 539 11.42 -22.95 -8.00
N ILE A 540 10.46 -23.00 -7.07
CA ILE A 540 9.37 -22.01 -6.97
C ILE A 540 9.92 -20.73 -6.34
N ARG A 541 10.29 -19.74 -7.18
CA ARG A 541 10.85 -18.45 -6.76
C ARG A 541 9.77 -17.38 -6.73
N ILE A 542 9.39 -16.94 -5.54
CA ILE A 542 8.39 -15.88 -5.34
C ILE A 542 9.05 -14.52 -5.13
N PHE A 543 8.42 -13.46 -5.61
CA PHE A 543 8.80 -12.08 -5.33
C PHE A 543 7.98 -11.53 -4.15
N LEU A 544 8.68 -10.93 -3.19
CA LEU A 544 8.11 -10.33 -1.99
C LEU A 544 8.39 -8.82 -1.99
N PRO A 545 7.37 -7.97 -2.25
CA PRO A 545 7.57 -6.52 -2.38
C PRO A 545 8.06 -5.88 -1.08
N GLY A 546 9.03 -4.96 -1.18
CA GLY A 546 9.67 -4.37 0.00
C GLY A 546 10.45 -5.36 0.88
N GLY A 547 10.70 -6.59 0.41
CA GLY A 547 11.46 -7.62 1.10
C GLY A 547 10.76 -8.11 2.37
N VAL A 548 11.20 -7.61 3.52
CA VAL A 548 10.63 -7.94 4.84
C VAL A 548 9.14 -7.59 4.89
N VAL A 549 8.71 -6.48 4.28
CA VAL A 549 7.31 -6.05 4.31
C VAL A 549 6.40 -7.06 3.60
N GLY A 550 6.76 -7.46 2.37
CA GLY A 550 6.03 -8.48 1.61
C GLY A 550 6.08 -9.85 2.27
N LYS A 551 7.23 -10.24 2.85
CA LYS A 551 7.34 -11.49 3.62
C LYS A 551 6.32 -11.54 4.76
N HIS A 552 6.22 -10.45 5.52
CA HIS A 552 5.28 -10.36 6.65
C HIS A 552 3.83 -10.19 6.21
N ALA A 553 3.55 -9.61 5.03
CA ALA A 553 2.22 -9.64 4.44
C ALA A 553 1.78 -11.08 4.14
N LEU A 554 2.66 -11.91 3.57
CA LEU A 554 2.40 -13.33 3.34
C LEU A 554 2.21 -14.09 4.67
N PHE A 555 3.06 -13.84 5.67
CA PHE A 555 2.92 -14.45 6.98
C PHE A 555 1.58 -14.09 7.63
N THR A 556 1.15 -12.83 7.59
CA THR A 556 -0.17 -12.42 8.10
C THR A 556 -1.31 -13.22 7.44
N MET A 557 -1.23 -13.53 6.14
CA MET A 557 -2.25 -14.36 5.47
C MET A 557 -2.27 -15.81 5.96
N LEU A 558 -1.10 -16.40 6.26
CA LEU A 558 -0.96 -17.73 6.84
C LEU A 558 -1.44 -17.77 8.30
N GLU A 559 -1.00 -16.79 9.10
CA GLU A 559 -1.37 -16.59 10.50
C GLU A 559 -2.90 -16.49 10.66
N ASN A 560 -3.54 -15.69 9.81
CA ASN A 560 -4.99 -15.52 9.79
C ASN A 560 -5.71 -16.84 9.49
N GLU A 561 -5.12 -17.72 8.66
CA GLU A 561 -5.73 -19.01 8.38
C GLU A 561 -5.61 -19.97 9.56
N ILE A 562 -4.43 -20.08 10.19
CA ILE A 562 -4.25 -20.87 11.42
C ILE A 562 -5.25 -20.42 12.51
N ARG A 563 -5.41 -19.11 12.69
CA ARG A 563 -6.33 -18.55 13.69
C ARG A 563 -7.81 -18.82 13.40
N ASN A 564 -8.19 -19.13 12.16
CA ASN A 564 -9.58 -19.47 11.83
C ASN A 564 -10.04 -20.75 12.52
N VAL A 565 -9.14 -21.54 13.12
CA VAL A 565 -9.48 -22.73 13.90
C VAL A 565 -10.47 -22.45 15.05
N LYS A 566 -10.48 -21.22 15.60
CA LYS A 566 -11.45 -20.80 16.64
C LYS A 566 -12.92 -20.78 16.18
N HIS A 567 -13.16 -20.84 14.88
CA HIS A 567 -14.50 -20.83 14.28
C HIS A 567 -15.06 -22.23 14.02
N TYR A 568 -14.28 -23.29 14.29
CA TYR A 568 -14.74 -24.68 14.21
C TYR A 568 -15.66 -25.01 15.39
N ASN A 569 -16.55 -25.98 15.19
CA ASN A 569 -17.44 -26.40 16.26
C ASN A 569 -16.66 -27.17 17.34
N ARG A 570 -17.30 -27.37 18.51
CA ARG A 570 -16.64 -27.96 19.68
C ARG A 570 -16.05 -29.36 19.42
N ARG A 571 -16.73 -30.20 18.63
CA ARG A 571 -16.26 -31.58 18.35
C ARG A 571 -15.06 -31.61 17.41
N GLU A 572 -15.11 -30.82 16.34
CA GLU A 572 -13.99 -30.65 15.40
C GLU A 572 -12.77 -30.07 16.11
N LEU A 573 -12.99 -29.06 16.96
CA LEU A 573 -11.93 -28.44 17.74
C LEU A 573 -11.28 -29.42 18.74
N GLU A 574 -12.06 -30.29 19.37
CA GLU A 574 -11.55 -31.38 20.22
C GLU A 574 -10.67 -32.36 19.42
N SER A 575 -11.09 -32.75 18.21
CA SER A 575 -10.28 -33.57 17.30
C SER A 575 -8.96 -32.88 16.92
N LEU A 576 -9.00 -31.59 16.58
CA LEU A 576 -7.80 -30.81 16.24
C LEU A 576 -6.84 -30.64 17.42
N ARG A 577 -7.35 -30.54 18.65
CA ARG A 577 -6.54 -30.52 19.88
C ARG A 577 -5.80 -31.83 20.12
N GLU A 578 -6.43 -32.96 19.79
CA GLU A 578 -5.83 -34.29 19.97
C GLU A 578 -4.86 -34.66 18.85
N GLN A 579 -5.24 -34.42 17.59
CA GLN A 579 -4.50 -34.87 16.40
C GLN A 579 -3.49 -33.84 15.87
N GLY A 580 -3.63 -32.57 16.25
CA GLY A 580 -2.90 -31.45 15.70
C GLY A 580 -3.55 -30.84 14.46
N LEU A 581 -3.20 -29.59 14.16
CA LEU A 581 -3.70 -28.81 13.04
C LEU A 581 -2.82 -29.04 11.80
N THR A 582 -3.42 -29.30 10.63
CA THR A 582 -2.69 -29.32 9.36
C THR A 582 -3.04 -28.06 8.56
N LEU A 583 -2.04 -27.21 8.31
CA LEU A 583 -2.12 -26.08 7.39
C LEU A 583 -1.67 -26.53 6.01
N SER A 584 -2.50 -26.34 5.00
CA SER A 584 -2.23 -26.75 3.62
C SER A 584 -2.00 -25.53 2.72
N ILE A 585 -0.95 -25.58 1.90
CA ILE A 585 -0.63 -24.55 0.90
C ILE A 585 -0.56 -25.19 -0.49
N GLY A 586 -1.45 -24.75 -1.38
CA GLY A 586 -1.46 -25.10 -2.79
C GLY A 586 -0.75 -24.04 -3.63
N VAL A 587 0.04 -24.47 -4.61
CA VAL A 587 0.79 -23.57 -5.50
C VAL A 587 0.57 -23.95 -6.95
N GLN A 588 0.12 -23.00 -7.76
CA GLN A 588 -0.15 -23.21 -9.18
C GLN A 588 0.46 -22.08 -10.04
N PRO A 589 1.32 -22.39 -11.01
CA PRO A 589 1.75 -21.42 -12.03
C PRO A 589 0.58 -20.90 -12.87
N CYS A 590 0.45 -19.59 -13.05
CA CYS A 590 -0.57 -18.98 -13.91
C CYS A 590 -0.07 -17.70 -14.59
N SER A 591 -0.72 -17.29 -15.68
CA SER A 591 -0.32 -16.14 -16.50
C SER A 591 -1.19 -14.91 -16.26
N LEU A 592 -0.65 -13.73 -16.54
CA LEU A 592 -1.47 -12.55 -16.76
C LEU A 592 -2.42 -12.77 -17.95
N PRO A 593 -3.55 -12.05 -17.99
CA PRO A 593 -4.43 -12.03 -19.15
C PRO A 593 -3.63 -11.75 -20.42
N ALA A 594 -3.87 -12.52 -21.49
CA ALA A 594 -3.23 -12.40 -22.80
C ALA A 594 -1.70 -12.66 -22.88
N SER A 595 -0.98 -12.81 -21.77
CA SER A 595 0.49 -12.94 -21.81
C SER A 595 1.01 -14.36 -22.04
N GLY A 596 0.35 -15.39 -21.49
CA GLY A 596 0.81 -16.78 -21.65
C GLY A 596 2.16 -17.13 -20.98
N GLN A 597 2.89 -16.15 -20.42
CA GLN A 597 4.25 -16.29 -19.88
C GLN A 597 4.32 -16.84 -18.45
N GLN A 598 3.19 -17.10 -17.81
CA GLN A 598 3.07 -17.62 -16.45
C GLN A 598 3.81 -16.77 -15.41
N GLU A 599 3.52 -15.48 -15.34
CA GLU A 599 4.22 -14.50 -14.52
C GLU A 599 3.87 -14.57 -13.03
N LEU A 600 2.84 -15.33 -12.68
CA LEU A 600 2.27 -15.41 -11.33
C LEU A 600 2.29 -16.83 -10.77
N TYR A 601 2.39 -16.92 -9.45
CA TYR A 601 1.94 -18.09 -8.70
C TYR A 601 0.60 -17.77 -8.05
N ARG A 602 -0.38 -18.62 -8.32
CA ARG A 602 -1.63 -18.69 -7.58
C ARG A 602 -1.41 -19.54 -6.33
N LEU A 603 -1.61 -18.94 -5.17
CA LEU A 603 -1.52 -19.61 -3.88
C LEU A 603 -2.92 -19.89 -3.32
N SER A 604 -3.15 -21.11 -2.84
CA SER A 604 -4.33 -21.46 -2.04
C SER A 604 -3.91 -21.87 -0.63
N ILE A 605 -4.61 -21.38 0.40
CA ILE A 605 -4.33 -21.72 1.81
C ILE A 605 -5.62 -22.21 2.45
N TRP A 606 -5.56 -23.32 3.20
CA TRP A 606 -6.67 -23.84 3.98
C TRP A 606 -6.20 -24.67 5.18
N ILE A 607 -7.09 -24.85 6.16
CA ILE A 607 -6.93 -25.87 7.21
C ILE A 607 -7.50 -27.19 6.67
N ASP A 608 -6.74 -28.28 6.83
CA ASP A 608 -7.15 -29.63 6.40
C ASP A 608 -8.13 -30.27 7.40
N ALA A 609 -9.21 -29.55 7.71
CA ALA A 609 -10.32 -30.01 8.53
C ALA A 609 -11.64 -29.59 7.86
N PRO A 610 -12.59 -30.53 7.65
CA PRO A 610 -13.89 -30.20 7.10
C PRO A 610 -14.59 -29.12 7.93
N SER A 611 -15.17 -28.14 7.25
CA SER A 611 -15.94 -27.05 7.83
C SER A 611 -17.35 -27.07 7.28
N ARG A 612 -18.31 -26.66 8.10
CA ARG A 612 -19.65 -26.36 7.64
C ARG A 612 -19.66 -25.04 6.86
N LEU A 613 -19.96 -25.12 5.56
CA LEU A 613 -19.91 -23.97 4.64
C LEU A 613 -21.26 -23.26 4.48
N LEU A 614 -22.35 -23.94 4.84
CA LEU A 614 -23.70 -23.38 4.89
C LEU A 614 -24.15 -23.19 6.35
N THR A 615 -24.31 -21.95 6.80
CA THR A 615 -24.71 -21.63 8.17
C THR A 615 -26.22 -21.71 8.37
N ASP A 616 -26.66 -22.34 9.47
CA ASP A 616 -28.09 -22.54 9.80
C ASP A 616 -28.85 -21.22 10.01
N ASP A 617 -28.20 -20.21 10.59
CA ASP A 617 -28.88 -19.00 11.08
C ASP A 617 -29.25 -18.00 9.97
N THR A 618 -28.54 -18.02 8.83
CA THR A 618 -28.69 -17.02 7.75
C THR A 618 -28.98 -17.63 6.38
N ALA A 619 -28.88 -18.96 6.24
CA ALA A 619 -28.89 -19.68 4.96
C ALA A 619 -27.88 -19.14 3.92
N GLU A 620 -26.88 -18.36 4.33
CA GLU A 620 -25.87 -17.77 3.45
C GLU A 620 -24.59 -18.61 3.48
N HIS A 621 -24.03 -18.90 2.30
CA HIS A 621 -22.80 -19.66 2.19
C HIS A 621 -21.59 -18.82 2.66
N VAL A 622 -20.67 -19.41 3.43
CA VAL A 622 -19.51 -18.72 4.01
C VAL A 622 -18.62 -18.08 2.93
N VAL A 623 -18.48 -18.72 1.77
CA VAL A 623 -17.74 -18.17 0.61
C VAL A 623 -18.36 -16.84 0.14
N LEU A 624 -19.69 -16.75 0.05
CA LEU A 624 -20.37 -15.52 -0.36
C LEU A 624 -20.20 -14.42 0.69
N LYS A 625 -20.34 -14.77 1.98
CA LYS A 625 -20.10 -13.83 3.07
C LYS A 625 -18.68 -13.25 3.03
N LYS A 626 -17.66 -14.10 2.86
CA LYS A 626 -16.26 -13.65 2.72
C LYS A 626 -16.06 -12.80 1.47
N TRP A 627 -16.66 -13.19 0.34
CA TRP A 627 -16.53 -12.45 -0.91
C TRP A 627 -17.11 -11.03 -0.80
N LYS A 628 -18.29 -10.87 -0.19
CA LYS A 628 -18.89 -9.54 0.07
C LYS A 628 -17.96 -8.64 0.88
N SER A 629 -17.28 -9.18 1.89
CA SER A 629 -16.29 -8.43 2.68
C SER A 629 -15.03 -8.08 1.88
N LEU A 630 -14.56 -8.98 1.02
CA LEU A 630 -13.36 -8.78 0.21
C LEU A 630 -13.62 -7.77 -0.94
N GLU A 631 -14.80 -7.79 -1.54
CA GLU A 631 -15.20 -6.85 -2.58
C GLU A 631 -15.53 -5.47 -2.00
N GLY A 632 -16.25 -5.39 -0.88
CA GLY A 632 -16.80 -4.13 -0.36
C GLY A 632 -15.79 -3.19 0.32
N GLU A 633 -16.26 -2.01 0.72
CA GLU A 633 -15.48 -0.95 1.37
C GLU A 633 -14.78 -1.39 2.68
N LEU A 634 -13.59 -0.85 2.92
CA LEU A 634 -12.80 -1.04 4.15
C LEU A 634 -13.37 -0.34 5.39
N PHE A 635 -14.31 0.58 5.22
CA PHE A 635 -14.95 1.32 6.30
C PHE A 635 -16.48 1.27 6.14
N ASP A 636 -17.20 1.59 7.21
CA ASP A 636 -18.66 1.71 7.21
C ASP A 636 -19.13 3.12 6.79
N SER A 637 -20.44 3.36 6.83
CA SER A 637 -21.04 4.66 6.50
C SER A 637 -20.67 5.78 7.48
N GLY A 638 -20.22 5.42 8.68
CA GLY A 638 -19.70 6.34 9.68
C GLY A 638 -18.17 6.47 9.60
N ILE A 639 -17.54 5.97 8.53
CA ILE A 639 -16.09 6.02 8.27
C ILE A 639 -15.28 5.19 9.28
N ALA A 640 -15.93 4.39 10.13
CA ALA A 640 -15.26 3.51 11.05
C ALA A 640 -14.63 2.34 10.27
N PRO A 641 -13.33 2.04 10.50
CA PRO A 641 -12.66 0.91 9.86
C PRO A 641 -13.33 -0.43 10.18
N LYS A 642 -13.52 -1.27 9.17
CA LYS A 642 -13.99 -2.66 9.35
C LYS A 642 -12.81 -3.56 9.71
N LEU A 643 -12.83 -4.08 10.92
CA LEU A 643 -11.74 -4.90 11.48
C LEU A 643 -11.98 -6.40 11.23
N GLY A 644 -10.91 -7.19 11.38
CA GLY A 644 -10.94 -8.65 11.33
C GLY A 644 -10.06 -9.28 10.25
N GLY A 645 -9.90 -10.60 10.32
CA GLY A 645 -8.95 -11.36 9.49
C GLY A 645 -9.20 -11.24 7.99
N THR A 646 -10.45 -11.19 7.54
CA THR A 646 -10.78 -11.04 6.10
C THR A 646 -10.29 -9.70 5.53
N TYR A 647 -10.40 -8.62 6.30
CA TYR A 647 -9.92 -7.30 5.86
C TYR A 647 -8.39 -7.21 5.92
N GLN A 648 -7.76 -7.88 6.90
CA GLN A 648 -6.30 -8.05 6.94
C GLN A 648 -5.79 -8.79 5.70
N ASP A 649 -6.46 -9.88 5.32
CA ASP A 649 -6.15 -10.66 4.10
C ASP A 649 -6.31 -9.79 2.84
N LYS A 650 -7.38 -8.97 2.76
CA LYS A 650 -7.60 -8.02 1.65
C LYS A 650 -6.42 -7.05 1.48
N VAL A 651 -5.99 -6.44 2.58
CA VAL A 651 -4.89 -5.46 2.61
C VAL A 651 -3.54 -6.11 2.28
N CYS A 652 -3.26 -7.31 2.82
CA CYS A 652 -2.01 -8.02 2.57
C CYS A 652 -1.91 -8.55 1.14
N ALA A 653 -3.01 -9.08 0.58
CA ALA A 653 -3.05 -9.53 -0.81
C ALA A 653 -2.80 -8.37 -1.79
N ALA A 654 -3.34 -7.18 -1.51
CA ALA A 654 -3.06 -5.98 -2.29
C ALA A 654 -1.56 -5.61 -2.27
N MET A 655 -0.91 -5.68 -1.10
CA MET A 655 0.52 -5.43 -0.97
C MET A 655 1.37 -6.44 -1.76
N LEU A 656 1.01 -7.73 -1.71
CA LEU A 656 1.74 -8.78 -2.42
C LEU A 656 1.61 -8.67 -3.95
N PHE A 657 0.46 -8.21 -4.44
CA PHE A 657 0.18 -8.12 -5.87
C PHE A 657 0.56 -6.76 -6.47
N ASN A 658 0.27 -5.65 -5.78
CA ASN A 658 0.45 -4.29 -6.30
C ASN A 658 1.65 -3.54 -5.71
N ASN A 659 2.47 -4.20 -4.88
CA ASN A 659 3.59 -3.59 -4.13
C ASN A 659 3.16 -2.47 -3.15
N SER A 660 1.86 -2.28 -2.92
CA SER A 660 1.32 -1.15 -2.17
C SER A 660 0.06 -1.51 -1.39
N PHE A 661 -0.01 -1.08 -0.12
CA PHE A 661 -1.20 -1.25 0.71
C PHE A 661 -2.34 -0.34 0.27
N SER A 662 -2.06 0.88 -0.21
CA SER A 662 -3.10 1.82 -0.64
C SER A 662 -3.89 1.35 -1.86
N SER A 663 -3.35 0.41 -2.63
CA SER A 663 -4.00 -0.18 -3.80
C SER A 663 -5.06 -1.22 -3.42
N VAL A 664 -5.37 -1.39 -2.13
CA VAL A 664 -6.35 -2.35 -1.60
C VAL A 664 -7.75 -2.24 -2.19
N GLN A 665 -8.12 -1.08 -2.76
CA GLN A 665 -9.40 -0.86 -3.46
C GLN A 665 -9.24 -0.39 -4.90
N ASN A 666 -8.05 -0.51 -5.49
CA ASN A 666 -7.92 -0.34 -6.95
C ASN A 666 -8.76 -1.44 -7.62
N GLY A 667 -9.55 -1.07 -8.62
CA GLY A 667 -10.53 -1.95 -9.23
C GLY A 667 -11.88 -1.98 -8.52
N PHE A 668 -12.11 -1.29 -7.39
CA PHE A 668 -13.43 -1.23 -6.74
C PHE A 668 -14.32 -0.12 -7.32
N ASP A 669 -15.55 -0.46 -7.71
CA ASP A 669 -16.47 0.48 -8.37
C ASP A 669 -17.31 1.25 -7.32
N SER A 670 -16.75 2.33 -6.77
CA SER A 670 -17.40 3.23 -5.80
C SER A 670 -17.52 4.64 -6.38
N ILE A 671 -18.67 5.30 -6.20
CA ILE A 671 -18.90 6.67 -6.69
C ILE A 671 -18.02 7.71 -5.99
N HIS A 672 -17.58 7.42 -4.77
CA HIS A 672 -16.73 8.30 -3.97
C HIS A 672 -15.24 8.09 -4.25
N ARG A 673 -14.88 7.04 -5.02
CA ARG A 673 -13.50 6.71 -5.35
C ARG A 673 -13.13 7.17 -6.75
N PRO A 674 -11.98 7.83 -6.92
CA PRO A 674 -11.39 8.04 -8.25
C PRO A 674 -11.00 6.70 -8.89
N THR A 675 -11.63 6.36 -10.02
CA THR A 675 -11.37 5.14 -10.81
C THR A 675 -10.45 5.40 -12.02
N ASP A 676 -10.03 6.66 -12.22
CA ASP A 676 -9.18 7.15 -13.32
C ASP A 676 -7.79 6.50 -13.35
N ARG A 677 -7.35 5.97 -12.20
CA ARG A 677 -6.03 5.35 -12.02
C ARG A 677 -6.05 3.83 -12.03
N ASP A 678 -7.21 3.21 -12.21
CA ASP A 678 -7.30 1.77 -12.27
C ASP A 678 -6.80 1.24 -13.61
N THR A 679 -5.88 0.30 -13.54
CA THR A 679 -5.41 -0.47 -14.70
C THR A 679 -6.43 -1.54 -15.09
N GLU A 680 -6.30 -2.11 -16.29
CA GLU A 680 -7.10 -3.27 -16.69
C GLU A 680 -6.83 -4.46 -15.77
N ARG A 681 -5.56 -4.65 -15.36
CA ARG A 681 -5.16 -5.63 -14.35
C ARG A 681 -5.94 -5.45 -13.04
N ASP A 682 -6.11 -4.21 -12.57
CA ASP A 682 -6.83 -3.95 -11.33
C ASP A 682 -8.29 -4.39 -11.43
N ARG A 683 -8.95 -4.14 -12.57
CA ARG A 683 -10.35 -4.55 -12.79
C ARG A 683 -10.53 -6.06 -12.87
N LEU A 684 -9.54 -6.78 -13.42
CA LEU A 684 -9.60 -8.23 -13.63
C LEU A 684 -9.23 -9.06 -12.40
N TYR A 685 -8.30 -8.58 -11.58
CA TYR A 685 -7.81 -9.30 -10.41
C TYR A 685 -8.46 -8.87 -9.09
N TYR A 686 -9.15 -7.72 -9.06
CA TYR A 686 -9.90 -7.31 -7.87
C TYR A 686 -11.15 -8.17 -7.67
N PRO A 687 -11.44 -8.65 -6.44
CA PRO A 687 -10.65 -8.46 -5.22
C PRO A 687 -9.38 -9.31 -5.15
N TRP A 688 -8.32 -8.76 -4.56
CA TRP A 688 -6.95 -9.34 -4.54
C TRP A 688 -6.83 -10.72 -3.89
N ALA A 689 -7.80 -11.06 -3.03
CA ALA A 689 -7.98 -12.38 -2.46
C ALA A 689 -9.41 -12.87 -2.75
N LEU A 690 -9.54 -14.17 -3.01
CA LEU A 690 -10.80 -14.82 -3.33
C LEU A 690 -11.09 -15.96 -2.35
N PRO A 691 -12.33 -16.08 -1.86
CA PRO A 691 -12.75 -17.26 -1.14
C PRO A 691 -13.08 -18.38 -2.14
N ALA A 692 -12.74 -19.61 -1.76
CA ALA A 692 -13.04 -20.82 -2.50
C ALA A 692 -13.38 -21.96 -1.53
N CYS A 693 -13.91 -23.06 -2.02
CA CYS A 693 -14.06 -24.27 -1.24
C CYS A 693 -13.84 -25.54 -2.05
N SER A 694 -13.63 -26.67 -1.38
CA SER A 694 -13.58 -28.01 -2.01
C SER A 694 -14.35 -29.03 -1.19
N LEU A 695 -14.68 -30.17 -1.79
CA LEU A 695 -15.39 -31.28 -1.12
C LEU A 695 -14.55 -31.91 0.00
N ALA A 696 -15.22 -32.43 1.04
CA ALA A 696 -14.60 -33.19 2.13
C ALA A 696 -14.49 -34.70 1.83
N ASP A 697 -15.46 -35.28 1.10
CA ASP A 697 -15.51 -36.71 0.80
C ASP A 697 -14.82 -37.05 -0.53
N GLU A 698 -13.69 -37.76 -0.45
CA GLU A 698 -13.00 -38.40 -1.59
C GLU A 698 -13.65 -39.74 -2.00
N GLN A 699 -14.98 -39.90 -1.95
CA GLN A 699 -15.62 -41.17 -2.37
C GLN A 699 -15.74 -41.34 -3.89
N GLY A 700 -14.84 -40.70 -4.65
CA GLY A 700 -14.77 -40.78 -6.10
C GLY A 700 -13.70 -39.89 -6.75
N ALA A 701 -12.86 -39.20 -5.96
CA ALA A 701 -11.77 -38.40 -6.48
C ALA A 701 -10.70 -39.32 -7.10
N ARG A 702 -10.33 -39.07 -8.35
CA ARG A 702 -9.09 -39.62 -8.88
C ARG A 702 -7.97 -39.04 -8.03
N VAL A 703 -7.19 -39.88 -7.36
CA VAL A 703 -6.08 -39.55 -6.42
C VAL A 703 -5.10 -38.48 -6.94
N GLU A 704 -5.13 -38.16 -8.23
CA GLU A 704 -4.27 -37.18 -8.91
C GLU A 704 -4.89 -35.78 -9.11
N GLN A 705 -6.12 -35.50 -8.64
CA GLN A 705 -6.82 -34.24 -8.93
C GLN A 705 -7.55 -33.62 -7.73
N HIS A 706 -7.45 -32.30 -7.58
CA HIS A 706 -8.27 -31.48 -6.69
C HIS A 706 -9.34 -30.70 -7.46
N GLU A 707 -10.54 -30.62 -6.89
CA GLU A 707 -11.67 -29.84 -7.42
C GLU A 707 -11.98 -28.67 -6.47
N ASP A 708 -11.80 -27.44 -6.95
CA ASP A 708 -12.05 -26.21 -6.20
C ASP A 708 -13.23 -25.42 -6.81
N PHE A 709 -14.21 -25.06 -5.98
CA PHE A 709 -15.28 -24.13 -6.31
C PHE A 709 -14.81 -22.71 -5.98
N GLU A 710 -14.57 -21.90 -7.00
CA GLU A 710 -13.94 -20.58 -6.90
C GLU A 710 -14.94 -19.48 -7.25
N PHE A 711 -15.05 -18.46 -6.39
CA PHE A 711 -16.04 -17.39 -6.61
C PHE A 711 -15.56 -16.39 -7.70
N ILE A 712 -16.49 -15.99 -8.58
CA ILE A 712 -16.33 -15.25 -9.86
C ILE A 712 -15.30 -14.10 -9.88
N ARG A 713 -14.63 -13.96 -11.05
CA ARG A 713 -13.79 -12.79 -11.45
C ARG A 713 -14.39 -11.86 -12.51
N ASP A 714 -15.40 -12.29 -13.26
CA ASP A 714 -15.99 -11.47 -14.33
C ASP A 714 -17.07 -10.52 -13.77
N LYS A 715 -16.64 -9.31 -13.40
CA LYS A 715 -17.54 -8.23 -12.98
C LYS A 715 -18.55 -7.84 -14.06
N GLY A 716 -18.26 -8.06 -15.35
CA GLY A 716 -19.17 -7.76 -16.46
C GLY A 716 -20.46 -8.59 -16.42
N ARG A 717 -20.47 -9.71 -15.69
CA ARG A 717 -21.66 -10.54 -15.44
C ARG A 717 -22.45 -10.12 -14.20
N LEU A 718 -21.92 -9.23 -13.37
CA LEU A 718 -22.59 -8.75 -12.17
C LEU A 718 -23.27 -7.40 -12.44
N PRO A 719 -24.54 -7.21 -12.05
CA PRO A 719 -25.17 -5.90 -12.09
C PRO A 719 -24.33 -4.87 -11.31
N PRO A 720 -24.21 -3.61 -11.75
CA PRO A 720 -23.42 -2.61 -11.04
C PRO A 720 -23.92 -2.39 -9.60
N LEU A 721 -23.03 -1.94 -8.71
CA LEU A 721 -23.41 -1.46 -7.39
C LEU A 721 -24.31 -0.22 -7.57
N MET A 722 -25.43 -0.14 -6.83
CA MET A 722 -26.36 1.00 -6.93
C MET A 722 -25.65 2.32 -6.62
N GLN A 723 -25.99 3.38 -7.36
CA GLN A 723 -25.32 4.69 -7.35
C GLN A 723 -25.87 5.68 -6.32
N ASP A 724 -26.85 5.32 -5.50
CA ASP A 724 -27.51 6.24 -4.57
C ASP A 724 -27.09 6.03 -3.11
N ASP A 725 -27.00 7.12 -2.36
CA ASP A 725 -26.67 7.25 -0.91
C ASP A 725 -27.50 6.34 0.03
N LYS A 726 -28.48 5.59 -0.48
CA LYS A 726 -29.16 4.53 0.27
C LYS A 726 -28.33 3.26 0.18
N ILE A 727 -27.58 3.00 1.24
CA ILE A 727 -26.95 1.71 1.57
C ILE A 727 -28.06 0.67 1.73
N THR A 728 -28.61 0.21 0.61
CA THR A 728 -29.54 -0.90 0.55
C THR A 728 -29.12 -1.74 -0.62
N GLU A 729 -28.71 -2.97 -0.29
CA GLU A 729 -28.26 -4.01 -1.20
C GLU A 729 -29.10 -4.03 -2.49
N ASN A 730 -28.47 -4.07 -3.67
CA ASN A 730 -29.19 -4.30 -4.92
C ASN A 730 -29.79 -5.71 -4.88
N PRO A 731 -31.12 -5.89 -4.73
CA PRO A 731 -31.72 -7.21 -4.53
C PRO A 731 -31.47 -8.13 -5.73
N ASN A 732 -31.39 -7.56 -6.94
CA ASN A 732 -31.09 -8.29 -8.16
C ASN A 732 -29.66 -8.83 -8.16
N ARG A 733 -28.67 -8.03 -7.72
CA ARG A 733 -27.28 -8.47 -7.59
C ARG A 733 -27.14 -9.59 -6.56
N ASN A 734 -27.77 -9.45 -5.40
CA ASN A 734 -27.75 -10.48 -4.35
C ASN A 734 -28.41 -11.79 -4.81
N ALA A 735 -29.51 -11.71 -5.57
CA ALA A 735 -30.16 -12.89 -6.14
C ALA A 735 -29.24 -13.61 -7.14
N VAL A 736 -28.56 -12.86 -8.03
CA VAL A 736 -27.58 -13.42 -8.98
C VAL A 736 -26.45 -14.12 -8.21
N LEU A 737 -25.83 -13.47 -7.22
CA LEU A 737 -24.75 -14.05 -6.42
C LEU A 737 -25.15 -15.32 -5.67
N ARG A 738 -26.38 -15.38 -5.13
CA ARG A 738 -26.91 -16.57 -4.46
C ARG A 738 -27.19 -17.71 -5.44
N ASN A 739 -27.61 -17.41 -6.66
CA ASN A 739 -27.81 -18.44 -7.69
C ASN A 739 -26.48 -19.10 -8.10
N LEU A 740 -25.43 -18.30 -8.24
CA LEU A 740 -24.09 -18.77 -8.66
C LEU A 740 -23.44 -19.77 -7.70
N ILE A 741 -23.78 -19.69 -6.41
CA ILE A 741 -23.25 -20.60 -5.37
C ILE A 741 -24.20 -21.74 -5.01
N LYS A 742 -25.33 -21.87 -5.69
CA LYS A 742 -26.33 -22.89 -5.37
C LYS A 742 -25.77 -24.31 -5.51
N GLY A 743 -24.79 -24.51 -6.40
CA GLY A 743 -24.08 -25.77 -6.61
C GLY A 743 -22.90 -26.00 -5.67
N PHE A 744 -22.56 -25.06 -4.78
CA PHE A 744 -21.40 -25.20 -3.90
C PHE A 744 -21.68 -26.22 -2.78
N PRO A 745 -20.65 -26.95 -2.32
CA PRO A 745 -20.82 -27.95 -1.28
C PRO A 745 -21.21 -27.32 0.06
N LYS A 746 -22.13 -27.97 0.79
CA LYS A 746 -22.60 -27.49 2.11
C LYS A 746 -21.58 -27.72 3.22
N GLU A 747 -20.67 -28.67 3.03
CA GLU A 747 -19.59 -29.04 3.93
C GLU A 747 -18.34 -29.35 3.09
N GLY A 748 -17.18 -28.94 3.57
CA GLY A 748 -15.95 -29.02 2.79
C GLY A 748 -14.81 -28.22 3.39
N PHE A 749 -13.71 -28.09 2.66
CA PHE A 749 -12.58 -27.27 3.06
C PHE A 749 -12.80 -25.83 2.58
N LEU A 750 -12.74 -24.86 3.48
CA LEU A 750 -12.74 -23.45 3.14
C LEU A 750 -11.33 -23.01 2.75
N LYS A 751 -11.17 -22.45 1.55
CA LYS A 751 -9.88 -22.01 1.03
C LYS A 751 -9.87 -20.50 0.80
N LYS A 752 -8.69 -19.89 0.95
CA LYS A 752 -8.41 -18.55 0.41
C LYS A 752 -7.43 -18.66 -0.74
N ILE A 753 -7.61 -17.82 -1.76
CA ILE A 753 -6.77 -17.81 -2.96
C ILE A 753 -6.29 -16.39 -3.22
N PHE A 754 -5.02 -16.22 -3.55
CA PHE A 754 -4.41 -14.94 -3.95
C PHE A 754 -3.22 -15.20 -4.88
N HIS A 755 -2.62 -14.15 -5.43
CA HIS A 755 -1.48 -14.28 -6.34
C HIS A 755 -0.25 -13.57 -5.81
N VAL A 756 0.91 -14.14 -6.15
CA VAL A 756 2.22 -13.53 -5.94
C VAL A 756 3.01 -13.59 -7.24
N TRP A 757 3.88 -12.62 -7.46
CA TRP A 757 4.71 -12.56 -8.66
C TRP A 757 5.80 -13.61 -8.64
N LYS A 758 6.12 -14.18 -9.81
CA LYS A 758 7.29 -15.04 -9.99
C LYS A 758 8.55 -14.18 -10.13
N GLY A 759 9.58 -14.52 -9.35
CA GLY A 759 10.90 -13.92 -9.53
C GLY A 759 11.56 -14.40 -10.82
N GLN A 760 12.05 -13.46 -11.63
CA GLN A 760 12.74 -13.74 -12.90
C GLN A 760 14.07 -13.01 -12.98
N ASN A 761 14.90 -13.38 -13.95
CA ASN A 761 16.27 -12.89 -14.05
C ASN A 761 16.39 -11.61 -14.89
N LEU A 762 15.78 -11.58 -16.08
CA LEU A 762 15.91 -10.48 -17.05
C LEU A 762 14.53 -10.08 -17.60
N LEU A 763 14.27 -8.77 -17.65
CA LEU A 763 13.13 -8.17 -18.36
C LEU A 763 13.64 -7.39 -19.56
N ASN A 764 13.08 -7.61 -20.75
CA ASN A 764 13.24 -6.73 -21.89
C ASN A 764 12.01 -5.82 -22.01
N ALA A 765 12.13 -4.54 -21.67
CA ALA A 765 10.99 -3.62 -21.62
C ALA A 765 10.31 -3.42 -22.99
N ALA A 766 11.04 -3.62 -24.09
CA ALA A 766 10.48 -3.54 -25.45
C ALA A 766 9.55 -4.71 -25.81
N GLU A 767 9.61 -5.83 -25.09
CA GLU A 767 8.78 -7.01 -25.32
C GLU A 767 7.47 -6.96 -24.52
N VAL A 768 7.32 -5.97 -23.62
CA VAL A 768 6.11 -5.76 -22.82
C VAL A 768 5.25 -4.71 -23.48
N SER A 769 3.99 -5.05 -23.77
CA SER A 769 3.02 -4.12 -24.38
C SER A 769 2.72 -2.90 -23.50
N ASN A 770 2.61 -3.12 -22.20
CA ASN A 770 2.42 -2.07 -21.19
C ASN A 770 3.22 -2.39 -19.92
N LEU A 771 4.24 -1.60 -19.63
CA LEU A 771 5.10 -1.79 -18.45
C LEU A 771 4.34 -1.56 -17.13
N GLU A 772 3.23 -0.83 -17.13
CA GLU A 772 2.41 -0.59 -15.93
C GLU A 772 1.66 -1.84 -15.46
N ASP A 773 1.34 -2.76 -16.38
CA ASP A 773 0.66 -4.02 -16.07
C ASP A 773 1.62 -5.09 -15.52
N GLU A 774 2.93 -4.92 -15.74
CA GLU A 774 4.00 -5.77 -15.22
C GLU A 774 4.53 -5.24 -13.86
N ASN A 775 5.29 -6.06 -13.14
CA ASN A 775 6.03 -5.70 -11.94
C ASN A 775 7.55 -5.77 -12.17
N PRO A 776 8.19 -4.69 -12.65
CA PRO A 776 9.62 -4.68 -12.97
C PRO A 776 10.54 -5.02 -11.78
N ALA A 777 10.07 -4.82 -10.55
CA ALA A 777 10.85 -5.11 -9.34
C ALA A 777 11.10 -6.62 -9.12
N ARG A 778 10.35 -7.50 -9.80
CA ARG A 778 10.53 -8.96 -9.71
C ARG A 778 11.74 -9.49 -10.49
N PHE A 779 12.40 -8.62 -11.27
CA PHE A 779 13.52 -8.97 -12.13
C PHE A 779 14.87 -8.56 -11.51
N ARG A 780 15.91 -9.36 -11.75
CA ARG A 780 17.27 -9.01 -11.30
C ARG A 780 17.89 -7.90 -12.16
N ILE A 781 17.60 -7.88 -13.47
CA ILE A 781 18.05 -6.90 -14.45
C ILE A 781 16.88 -6.49 -15.35
N VAL A 782 16.79 -5.20 -15.69
CA VAL A 782 15.85 -4.66 -16.67
C VAL A 782 16.62 -4.04 -17.83
N HIS A 783 16.32 -4.43 -19.06
CA HIS A 783 16.79 -3.80 -20.28
C HIS A 783 15.74 -2.80 -20.78
N LEU A 784 16.11 -1.51 -20.85
CA LEU A 784 15.29 -0.39 -21.28
C LEU A 784 15.95 0.33 -22.47
N PRO A 785 15.55 0.05 -23.72
CA PRO A 785 16.18 0.63 -24.90
C PRO A 785 16.08 2.17 -24.96
N LEU A 786 17.12 2.83 -25.49
CA LEU A 786 17.15 4.30 -25.68
C LEU A 786 16.08 4.82 -26.66
N GLU A 787 15.57 3.97 -27.55
CA GLU A 787 14.58 4.33 -28.57
C GLU A 787 13.16 4.51 -28.00
N THR A 788 12.94 4.22 -26.71
CA THR A 788 11.64 4.39 -26.06
C THR A 788 11.25 5.86 -25.97
N THR A 789 10.02 6.21 -26.41
CA THR A 789 9.49 7.59 -26.49
C THR A 789 9.52 8.37 -25.17
N ASP A 790 9.55 7.67 -24.03
CA ASP A 790 9.58 8.25 -22.68
C ASP A 790 10.72 7.69 -21.81
N PHE A 791 11.88 7.38 -22.42
CA PHE A 791 13.03 6.74 -21.76
C PHE A 791 13.35 7.34 -20.39
N GLU A 792 13.48 8.66 -20.29
CA GLU A 792 13.88 9.34 -19.04
C GLU A 792 12.84 9.18 -17.93
N GLU A 793 11.56 9.27 -18.26
CA GLU A 793 10.49 9.10 -17.29
C GLU A 793 10.41 7.65 -16.81
N GLN A 794 10.51 6.68 -17.73
CA GLN A 794 10.52 5.26 -17.41
C GLN A 794 11.76 4.85 -16.60
N PHE A 795 12.94 5.37 -16.96
CA PHE A 795 14.18 5.10 -16.24
C PHE A 795 14.10 5.59 -14.79
N VAL A 796 13.63 6.83 -14.58
CA VAL A 796 13.42 7.39 -13.24
C VAL A 796 12.34 6.62 -12.49
N ALA A 797 11.25 6.22 -13.16
CA ALA A 797 10.19 5.42 -12.55
C ALA A 797 10.69 4.03 -12.10
N LEU A 798 11.43 3.31 -12.92
CA LEU A 798 12.03 2.01 -12.57
C LEU A 798 12.93 2.12 -11.35
N ARG A 799 13.80 3.14 -11.30
CA ARG A 799 14.70 3.35 -10.14
C ARG A 799 13.95 3.78 -8.90
N ARG A 800 13.11 4.81 -8.99
CA ARG A 800 12.49 5.46 -7.83
C ARG A 800 11.23 4.77 -7.36
N LYS A 801 10.33 4.40 -8.27
CA LYS A 801 9.04 3.77 -7.92
C LYS A 801 9.20 2.26 -7.74
N CYS A 802 9.92 1.59 -8.64
CA CYS A 802 10.09 0.13 -8.58
C CYS A 802 11.32 -0.31 -7.79
N GLY A 803 12.33 0.56 -7.59
CA GLY A 803 13.54 0.21 -6.83
C GLY A 803 14.55 -0.63 -7.59
N VAL A 804 14.44 -0.66 -8.91
CA VAL A 804 15.31 -1.42 -9.81
C VAL A 804 16.59 -0.64 -10.04
N ILE A 805 17.73 -1.24 -9.70
CA ILE A 805 19.04 -0.60 -9.86
C ILE A 805 19.74 -1.07 -11.13
N ARG A 806 19.68 -2.37 -11.43
CA ARG A 806 20.34 -2.97 -12.59
C ARG A 806 19.54 -2.71 -13.86
N ILE A 807 19.80 -1.56 -14.48
CA ILE A 807 19.14 -1.11 -15.71
C ILE A 807 20.18 -0.98 -16.82
N ILE A 808 19.98 -1.70 -17.92
CA ILE A 808 20.81 -1.64 -19.12
C ILE A 808 20.05 -0.87 -20.20
N ASN A 809 20.70 0.03 -20.92
CA ASN A 809 20.08 0.86 -21.96
C ASN A 809 20.67 0.67 -23.37
N ASP A 810 21.76 -0.07 -23.48
CA ASP A 810 22.50 -0.38 -24.69
C ASP A 810 22.65 -1.90 -24.89
N GLY A 811 22.73 -2.34 -26.14
CA GLY A 811 22.80 -3.75 -26.51
C GLY A 811 21.47 -4.35 -26.98
N LYS A 812 21.54 -5.52 -27.61
CA LYS A 812 20.37 -6.29 -28.05
C LYS A 812 20.23 -7.54 -27.18
N PHE A 813 19.23 -7.55 -26.32
CA PHE A 813 18.89 -8.67 -25.45
C PHE A 813 17.43 -9.07 -25.74
N SER A 814 17.18 -9.75 -26.86
CA SER A 814 15.83 -10.24 -27.20
C SER A 814 15.72 -11.75 -27.06
N SER A 815 14.56 -12.22 -26.58
CA SER A 815 14.24 -13.65 -26.52
C SER A 815 13.72 -14.23 -27.85
N ASN A 816 13.41 -13.37 -28.84
CA ASN A 816 12.72 -13.78 -30.08
C ASN A 816 13.60 -14.50 -31.11
N ASP A 817 14.93 -14.54 -30.91
CA ASP A 817 15.87 -15.28 -31.77
C ASP A 817 16.06 -16.76 -31.36
N VAL A 818 15.26 -17.26 -30.41
CA VAL A 818 15.41 -18.62 -29.85
C VAL A 818 14.23 -19.51 -30.24
N ASP A 819 14.45 -20.34 -31.24
CA ASP A 819 13.44 -21.23 -31.84
C ASP A 819 13.73 -22.70 -31.50
N ILE A 820 13.71 -23.12 -30.23
CA ILE A 820 13.93 -24.54 -29.86
C ILE A 820 13.14 -24.99 -28.60
N ASP A 821 12.83 -26.29 -28.59
CA ASP A 821 12.33 -27.18 -27.54
C ASP A 821 12.64 -26.78 -26.07
N SER A 822 11.77 -27.17 -25.13
CA SER A 822 11.72 -26.66 -23.74
C SER A 822 13.03 -26.71 -22.94
N GLY A 823 13.94 -27.64 -23.24
CA GLY A 823 15.26 -27.75 -22.59
C GLY A 823 16.32 -26.76 -23.09
N GLU A 824 16.23 -26.31 -24.34
CA GLU A 824 17.14 -25.32 -24.91
C GLU A 824 16.75 -23.89 -24.55
N LYS A 825 15.46 -23.67 -24.26
CA LYS A 825 14.95 -22.37 -23.80
C LYS A 825 15.55 -21.93 -22.46
N ASP A 826 15.56 -22.81 -21.45
CA ASP A 826 16.14 -22.52 -20.12
C ASP A 826 17.65 -22.19 -20.22
N MET A 827 18.38 -22.93 -21.07
CA MET A 827 19.81 -22.68 -21.30
C MET A 827 20.06 -21.35 -22.01
N SER A 828 19.25 -20.99 -23.01
CA SER A 828 19.36 -19.73 -23.73
C SER A 828 19.04 -18.52 -22.84
N GLU A 829 17.99 -18.61 -22.02
CA GLU A 829 17.66 -17.58 -21.03
C GLU A 829 18.79 -17.37 -20.01
N LEU A 830 19.45 -18.46 -19.56
CA LEU A 830 20.60 -18.37 -18.67
C LEU A 830 21.83 -17.70 -19.35
N ARG A 831 22.09 -17.97 -20.64
CA ARG A 831 23.16 -17.30 -21.39
C ARG A 831 22.89 -15.80 -21.54
N LEU A 832 21.68 -15.44 -21.96
CA LEU A 832 21.25 -14.03 -22.07
C LEU A 832 21.38 -13.31 -20.73
N PHE A 833 20.97 -13.95 -19.64
CA PHE A 833 21.11 -13.36 -18.31
C PHE A 833 22.57 -13.21 -17.86
N ARG A 834 23.44 -14.17 -18.18
CA ARG A 834 24.88 -14.06 -17.93
C ARG A 834 25.46 -12.87 -18.68
N ASP A 835 25.13 -12.74 -19.97
CA ASP A 835 25.66 -11.67 -20.82
C ASP A 835 25.15 -10.29 -20.37
N ALA A 836 23.89 -10.21 -19.95
CA ALA A 836 23.34 -9.01 -19.31
C ALA A 836 24.06 -8.68 -17.98
N CYS A 837 24.36 -9.67 -17.14
CA CYS A 837 25.14 -9.47 -15.91
C CYS A 837 26.54 -8.93 -16.21
N ILE A 838 27.22 -9.46 -17.23
CA ILE A 838 28.55 -9.02 -17.67
C ILE A 838 28.50 -7.54 -18.08
N HIS A 839 27.56 -7.21 -18.95
CA HIS A 839 27.39 -5.87 -19.49
C HIS A 839 27.05 -4.85 -18.38
N TRP A 840 26.10 -5.20 -17.50
CA TRP A 840 25.78 -4.40 -16.32
C TRP A 840 26.99 -4.19 -15.42
N LEU A 841 27.75 -5.24 -15.14
CA LEU A 841 28.90 -5.18 -14.24
C LEU A 841 30.03 -4.30 -14.79
N ALA A 842 30.24 -4.33 -16.11
CA ALA A 842 31.16 -3.44 -16.81
C ALA A 842 30.79 -1.96 -16.62
N ILE A 843 29.51 -1.62 -16.82
CA ILE A 843 28.97 -0.27 -16.57
C ILE A 843 29.13 0.11 -15.09
N TRP A 844 28.78 -0.80 -14.18
CA TRP A 844 28.80 -0.57 -12.75
C TRP A 844 30.21 -0.30 -12.20
N ILE A 845 31.22 -1.01 -12.69
CA ILE A 845 32.61 -0.83 -12.25
C ILE A 845 33.25 0.41 -12.88
N GLY A 846 32.86 0.75 -14.11
CA GLY A 846 33.34 1.95 -14.81
C GLY A 846 34.84 1.95 -15.13
N LYS A 847 35.52 0.78 -15.09
CA LYS A 847 36.95 0.62 -15.41
C LYS A 847 37.14 -0.31 -16.61
N PRO A 848 38.15 -0.05 -17.47
CA PRO A 848 38.43 -0.91 -18.61
C PRO A 848 38.94 -2.30 -18.19
N VAL A 849 39.73 -2.38 -17.12
CA VAL A 849 40.24 -3.64 -16.57
C VAL A 849 40.17 -3.62 -15.05
N CYS A 850 39.73 -4.72 -14.43
CA CYS A 850 39.73 -4.92 -12.99
C CYS A 850 40.17 -6.35 -12.64
N VAL A 851 41.11 -6.49 -11.70
CA VAL A 851 41.63 -7.78 -11.25
C VAL A 851 41.49 -7.90 -9.73
N LEU A 852 40.98 -9.03 -9.24
CA LEU A 852 40.99 -9.42 -7.83
C LEU A 852 41.75 -10.74 -7.67
N LYS A 853 42.76 -10.76 -6.80
CA LYS A 853 43.53 -11.95 -6.46
C LYS A 853 43.15 -12.42 -5.06
N PHE A 854 42.85 -13.70 -4.91
CA PHE A 854 42.51 -14.32 -3.63
C PHE A 854 43.67 -15.18 -3.16
N LEU A 855 44.08 -14.97 -1.92
CA LEU A 855 45.06 -15.76 -1.22
C LEU A 855 44.36 -16.64 -0.19
N LYS A 856 44.89 -17.85 0.00
CA LYS A 856 44.52 -18.75 1.08
C LYS A 856 45.80 -19.30 1.69
N ASP A 857 45.99 -19.09 2.99
CA ASP A 857 47.20 -19.44 3.70
C ASP A 857 48.44 -18.82 3.03
N SER A 858 48.32 -17.56 2.61
CA SER A 858 49.31 -16.77 1.86
C SER A 858 49.69 -17.31 0.48
N ASN A 859 48.96 -18.30 -0.05
CA ASN A 859 49.16 -18.84 -1.39
C ASN A 859 48.06 -18.38 -2.34
N SER A 860 48.42 -18.11 -3.60
CA SER A 860 47.44 -17.78 -4.66
C SER A 860 46.42 -18.90 -4.80
N HIS A 861 45.17 -18.59 -4.51
CA HIS A 861 44.06 -19.53 -4.58
C HIS A 861 43.20 -19.30 -5.82
N ARG A 862 42.78 -18.06 -6.07
CA ARG A 862 41.94 -17.70 -7.23
C ARG A 862 42.28 -16.31 -7.78
N MET A 863 41.96 -16.05 -9.04
CA MET A 863 42.02 -14.72 -9.63
C MET A 863 40.78 -14.46 -10.48
N PHE A 864 40.15 -13.31 -10.28
CA PHE A 864 39.02 -12.82 -11.06
C PHE A 864 39.44 -11.63 -11.88
N VAL A 865 39.22 -11.69 -13.19
CA VAL A 865 39.61 -10.67 -14.14
C VAL A 865 38.37 -10.23 -14.90
N LEU A 866 38.10 -8.92 -14.93
CA LEU A 866 37.17 -8.32 -15.86
C LEU A 866 37.96 -7.43 -16.81
N ASP A 867 37.96 -7.76 -18.10
CA ASP A 867 38.65 -7.01 -19.15
C ASP A 867 37.67 -6.58 -20.23
N ASN A 868 37.24 -5.32 -20.14
CA ASN A 868 36.31 -4.69 -21.07
C ASN A 868 36.97 -4.31 -22.39
N SER A 869 38.30 -4.41 -22.51
CA SER A 869 39.04 -4.13 -23.77
C SER A 869 39.06 -5.31 -24.74
N THR A 870 38.90 -6.54 -24.24
CA THR A 870 38.89 -7.79 -25.05
C THR A 870 37.55 -8.52 -24.97
N ASN A 871 36.52 -8.02 -25.66
CA ASN A 871 35.16 -8.59 -25.70
C ASN A 871 34.41 -8.69 -24.34
N GLY A 872 34.89 -8.04 -23.28
CA GLY A 872 34.14 -7.83 -22.04
C GLY A 872 33.85 -9.07 -21.18
N GLN A 873 34.28 -10.27 -21.57
CA GLN A 873 33.98 -11.47 -20.77
C GLN A 873 34.88 -11.54 -19.53
N PRO A 874 34.32 -11.54 -18.32
CA PRO A 874 35.09 -11.80 -17.11
C PRO A 874 35.61 -13.23 -17.13
N LYS A 875 36.87 -13.36 -16.75
CA LYS A 875 37.59 -14.62 -16.69
C LYS A 875 37.87 -14.96 -15.23
N PHE A 876 37.55 -16.18 -14.86
CA PHE A 876 37.73 -16.70 -13.51
C PHE A 876 38.78 -17.81 -13.56
N TYR A 877 39.84 -17.65 -12.77
CA TYR A 877 40.95 -18.59 -12.71
C TYR A 877 41.05 -19.20 -11.31
N ASP A 878 41.11 -20.53 -11.25
CA ASP A 878 41.35 -21.27 -10.01
C ASP A 878 42.77 -21.85 -10.06
N PHE A 879 43.62 -21.50 -9.10
CA PHE A 879 45.03 -21.91 -9.09
C PHE A 879 45.24 -23.31 -8.50
N SER A 880 44.25 -24.20 -8.63
CA SER A 880 44.45 -25.63 -8.35
C SER A 880 45.48 -26.23 -9.32
N ALA A 881 46.28 -27.19 -8.86
CA ALA A 881 47.51 -27.69 -9.50
C ALA A 881 47.42 -28.15 -10.98
N ASN A 882 46.22 -28.27 -11.56
CA ASN A 882 45.98 -28.73 -12.93
C ASN A 882 45.91 -27.62 -13.99
N ASP A 883 45.71 -26.35 -13.64
CA ASP A 883 45.57 -25.25 -14.64
C ASP A 883 46.91 -24.76 -15.21
N PHE A 884 48.04 -25.09 -14.56
CA PHE A 884 49.40 -24.71 -14.97
C PHE A 884 50.02 -25.60 -16.08
N LEU A 885 49.31 -26.63 -16.56
CA LEU A 885 49.84 -27.62 -17.51
C LEU A 885 49.75 -27.20 -18.99
N LEU A 886 49.15 -26.05 -19.31
CA LEU A 886 49.05 -25.53 -20.69
C LEU A 886 49.93 -24.28 -20.88
N PRO A 887 50.96 -24.31 -21.75
CA PRO A 887 51.92 -23.21 -21.94
C PRO A 887 51.29 -21.85 -22.29
N ASP A 888 50.21 -21.85 -23.09
CA ASP A 888 49.53 -20.63 -23.54
C ASP A 888 48.78 -19.91 -22.41
N LYS A 889 48.24 -20.66 -21.43
CA LYS A 889 47.59 -20.07 -20.24
C LYS A 889 48.60 -19.40 -19.31
N LYS A 890 49.84 -19.90 -19.26
CA LYS A 890 50.89 -19.39 -18.36
C LYS A 890 51.39 -18.00 -18.76
N ALA A 891 51.60 -17.76 -20.06
CA ALA A 891 51.99 -16.45 -20.57
C ALA A 891 50.86 -15.41 -20.43
N PHE A 892 49.61 -15.84 -20.62
CA PHE A 892 48.42 -14.99 -20.47
C PHE A 892 48.15 -14.60 -19.00
N LEU A 893 48.35 -15.51 -18.05
CA LEU A 893 48.17 -15.23 -16.63
C LEU A 893 49.25 -14.29 -16.08
N ALA A 894 50.46 -14.33 -16.63
CA ALA A 894 51.56 -13.47 -16.18
C ALA A 894 51.27 -11.97 -16.35
N SER A 895 50.55 -11.58 -17.41
CA SER A 895 50.18 -10.16 -17.63
C SER A 895 49.16 -9.66 -16.60
N TYR A 896 48.13 -10.46 -16.28
CA TYR A 896 47.15 -10.07 -15.26
C TYR A 896 47.70 -10.20 -13.83
N ASP A 897 48.61 -11.15 -13.57
CA ASP A 897 49.29 -11.24 -12.28
C ASP A 897 50.22 -10.05 -12.07
N GLN A 898 50.88 -9.57 -13.12
CA GLN A 898 51.59 -8.30 -13.12
C GLN A 898 50.63 -7.13 -12.84
N ILE A 899 49.50 -7.03 -13.54
CA ILE A 899 48.47 -5.99 -13.29
C ILE A 899 47.95 -6.06 -11.85
N ALA A 900 47.72 -7.26 -11.30
CA ALA A 900 47.27 -7.45 -9.92
C ALA A 900 48.32 -7.04 -8.89
N THR A 901 49.60 -7.25 -9.20
CA THR A 901 50.74 -6.90 -8.33
C THR A 901 51.08 -5.41 -8.40
N GLU A 902 50.92 -4.80 -9.57
CA GLU A 902 51.06 -3.35 -9.80
C GLU A 902 49.81 -2.57 -9.34
N SER A 903 48.68 -3.25 -9.19
CA SER A 903 47.45 -2.68 -8.62
C SER A 903 47.58 -2.39 -7.12
N PRO A 904 46.76 -1.48 -6.55
CA PRO A 904 46.74 -1.22 -5.12
C PRO A 904 46.55 -2.50 -4.31
N ILE A 905 47.21 -2.58 -3.15
CA ILE A 905 47.10 -3.68 -2.17
C ILE A 905 45.63 -4.13 -2.01
N GLU A 906 44.68 -3.19 -2.02
CA GLU A 906 43.21 -3.39 -2.01
C GLU A 906 42.66 -4.54 -2.88
N ASN A 907 43.33 -4.92 -3.96
CA ASN A 907 42.89 -5.96 -4.89
C ASN A 907 43.39 -7.39 -4.55
N ILE A 908 44.16 -7.58 -3.47
CA ILE A 908 44.73 -8.87 -3.04
C ILE A 908 44.09 -9.35 -1.73
N LEU A 909 43.06 -10.18 -1.77
CA LEU A 909 42.27 -10.56 -0.59
C LEU A 909 42.74 -11.89 0.00
N GLU A 910 43.27 -11.88 1.23
CA GLU A 910 43.52 -13.10 2.01
C GLU A 910 42.20 -13.57 2.64
N VAL A 911 41.81 -14.82 2.37
CA VAL A 911 40.54 -15.40 2.84
C VAL A 911 40.81 -16.58 3.75
N ALA A 912 40.34 -16.52 4.99
CA ALA A 912 40.56 -17.59 5.96
C ALA A 912 39.28 -17.99 6.69
N HIS A 913 39.24 -19.27 7.07
CA HIS A 913 38.21 -19.78 7.96
C HIS A 913 38.59 -19.42 9.40
N LYS A 914 37.67 -18.78 10.14
CA LYS A 914 37.95 -18.27 11.50
C LYS A 914 38.26 -19.37 12.55
N GLY A 915 38.17 -20.65 12.19
CA GLY A 915 38.59 -21.78 13.05
C GLY A 915 39.96 -22.38 12.72
N ASP A 916 40.57 -22.07 11.56
CA ASP A 916 41.72 -22.81 11.03
C ASP A 916 43.00 -21.96 10.87
N ALA A 917 42.95 -20.65 11.16
CA ALA A 917 44.04 -19.71 10.86
C ALA A 917 44.99 -19.48 12.06
N TYR A 918 46.03 -20.30 12.18
CA TYR A 918 47.14 -20.04 13.10
C TYR A 918 48.18 -19.12 12.44
N GLY A 919 48.31 -17.87 12.94
CA GLY A 919 49.45 -17.00 12.61
C GLY A 919 49.22 -15.88 11.57
N LEU A 920 48.01 -15.68 11.06
CA LEU A 920 47.70 -14.53 10.20
C LEU A 920 47.28 -13.29 11.03
N PRO A 921 47.64 -12.06 10.64
CA PRO A 921 47.17 -10.85 11.33
C PRO A 921 45.65 -10.70 11.19
N GLU A 922 44.91 -10.70 12.30
CA GLU A 922 43.44 -10.58 12.28
C GLU A 922 42.93 -9.30 11.59
N ALA A 923 43.79 -8.27 11.53
CA ALA A 923 43.48 -6.98 10.94
C ALA A 923 43.33 -7.01 9.42
N ASP A 924 43.96 -7.93 8.69
CA ASP A 924 44.08 -7.88 7.22
C ASP A 924 43.37 -9.03 6.47
N VAL A 925 42.77 -9.96 7.21
CA VAL A 925 42.14 -11.17 6.65
C VAL A 925 40.63 -10.99 6.50
N MET A 926 40.07 -11.50 5.39
CA MET A 926 38.63 -11.62 5.19
C MET A 926 38.13 -12.95 5.76
N TRP A 927 37.34 -12.87 6.84
CA TRP A 927 36.86 -14.04 7.55
C TRP A 927 35.58 -14.59 6.95
N TYR A 928 35.53 -15.92 6.82
CA TYR A 928 34.29 -16.63 6.49
C TYR A 928 34.02 -17.80 7.45
N ARG A 929 32.77 -18.25 7.48
CA ARG A 929 32.31 -19.43 8.23
C ARG A 929 31.89 -20.55 7.29
N ARG A 930 32.03 -21.80 7.74
CA ARG A 930 31.52 -22.99 7.00
C ARG A 930 30.03 -22.88 6.64
N HIS A 931 29.24 -22.27 7.52
CA HIS A 931 27.81 -22.08 7.32
C HIS A 931 27.42 -20.73 6.69
N GLY A 932 28.40 -19.89 6.33
CA GLY A 932 28.18 -18.60 5.66
C GLY A 932 28.03 -18.73 4.14
N VAL A 933 27.57 -17.65 3.49
CA VAL A 933 27.27 -17.59 2.05
C VAL A 933 28.46 -17.95 1.17
N TYR A 934 29.68 -17.61 1.59
CA TYR A 934 30.88 -17.95 0.83
C TYR A 934 30.98 -19.46 0.59
N LYS A 935 30.82 -20.26 1.64
CA LYS A 935 30.91 -21.72 1.54
C LYS A 935 29.63 -22.34 0.99
N LYS A 936 28.46 -21.91 1.47
CA LYS A 936 27.16 -22.51 1.13
C LYS A 936 26.60 -22.12 -0.24
N TYR A 937 27.03 -21.01 -0.83
CA TYR A 937 26.51 -20.55 -2.13
C TYR A 937 27.61 -20.42 -3.17
N PHE A 938 28.69 -19.69 -2.87
CA PHE A 938 29.72 -19.42 -3.88
C PHE A 938 30.68 -20.61 -4.12
N LEU A 939 30.96 -21.42 -3.10
CA LEU A 939 31.82 -22.61 -3.21
C LEU A 939 31.06 -23.93 -3.27
N GLU A 940 29.75 -23.94 -3.05
CA GLU A 940 28.96 -25.17 -3.04
C GLU A 940 28.92 -25.80 -4.44
N GLU A 941 29.16 -27.11 -4.51
CA GLU A 941 29.10 -27.87 -5.75
C GLU A 941 27.67 -27.93 -6.31
N ILE A 942 27.53 -27.61 -7.60
CA ILE A 942 26.25 -27.70 -8.30
C ILE A 942 26.02 -29.15 -8.72
N LYS A 943 25.11 -29.83 -8.03
CA LYS A 943 24.79 -31.25 -8.25
C LYS A 943 23.53 -31.41 -9.11
N GLY A 944 23.48 -32.47 -9.91
CA GLY A 944 22.26 -32.89 -10.62
C GLY A 944 21.89 -32.10 -11.88
N GLU A 945 22.79 -31.26 -12.38
CA GLU A 945 22.65 -30.52 -13.66
C GLU A 945 23.64 -31.07 -14.70
N ASN A 946 23.48 -30.74 -15.98
CA ASN A 946 24.46 -31.07 -17.02
C ASN A 946 25.72 -30.18 -16.91
N GLU A 947 26.85 -30.58 -17.49
CA GLU A 947 28.13 -29.85 -17.33
C GLU A 947 28.08 -28.42 -17.88
N GLU A 948 27.37 -28.17 -18.99
CA GLU A 948 27.25 -26.83 -19.56
C GLU A 948 26.46 -25.89 -18.63
N LYS A 949 25.31 -26.34 -18.12
CA LYS A 949 24.48 -25.59 -17.17
C LYS A 949 25.20 -25.38 -15.85
N LYS A 950 25.93 -26.39 -15.36
CA LYS A 950 26.79 -26.24 -14.17
C LYS A 950 27.81 -25.13 -14.38
N GLN A 951 28.47 -25.07 -15.54
CA GLN A 951 29.44 -24.02 -15.83
C GLN A 951 28.77 -22.65 -15.88
N LEU A 952 27.64 -22.49 -16.57
CA LEU A 952 26.89 -21.23 -16.60
C LEU A 952 26.49 -20.74 -15.21
N LEU A 953 25.98 -21.64 -14.36
CA LEU A 953 25.59 -21.29 -13.00
C LEU A 953 26.81 -20.93 -12.13
N LYS A 954 27.96 -21.58 -12.33
CA LYS A 954 29.22 -21.19 -11.68
C LYS A 954 29.67 -19.79 -12.13
N ASP A 955 29.60 -19.50 -13.42
CA ASP A 955 29.94 -18.17 -13.97
C ASP A 955 29.03 -17.08 -13.37
N LEU A 956 27.72 -17.33 -13.29
CA LEU A 956 26.75 -16.42 -12.68
C LEU A 956 27.03 -16.19 -11.18
N ARG A 957 27.35 -17.24 -10.42
CA ARG A 957 27.75 -17.11 -9.01
C ARG A 957 29.05 -16.31 -8.87
N ALA A 958 30.01 -16.51 -9.77
CA ALA A 958 31.28 -15.80 -9.75
C ALA A 958 31.12 -14.31 -10.11
N LEU A 959 30.28 -13.99 -11.11
CA LEU A 959 29.87 -12.62 -11.45
C LEU A 959 29.23 -11.91 -10.24
N GLU A 960 28.32 -12.59 -9.55
CA GLU A 960 27.65 -12.08 -8.37
C GLU A 960 28.59 -11.86 -7.18
N PHE A 961 29.58 -12.75 -7.00
CA PHE A 961 30.60 -12.58 -5.98
C PHE A 961 31.52 -11.40 -6.30
N PHE A 962 31.89 -11.24 -7.57
CA PHE A 962 32.69 -10.13 -8.06
C PHE A 962 31.96 -8.79 -7.88
N GLU A 963 30.67 -8.71 -8.25
CA GLU A 963 29.78 -7.58 -7.98
C GLU A 963 29.79 -7.21 -6.49
N THR A 964 29.69 -8.22 -5.62
CA THR A 964 29.63 -8.05 -4.17
C THR A 964 30.90 -7.38 -3.61
N LEU A 965 32.07 -7.89 -3.99
CA LEU A 965 33.35 -7.41 -3.44
C LEU A 965 33.77 -6.06 -4.01
N LEU A 966 33.43 -5.76 -5.27
CA LEU A 966 33.82 -4.50 -5.90
C LEU A 966 32.91 -3.33 -5.56
N THR A 967 31.68 -3.59 -5.11
CA THR A 967 30.73 -2.52 -4.79
C THR A 967 31.20 -1.70 -3.59
N ARG A 968 31.48 -0.41 -3.78
CA ARG A 968 31.94 0.50 -2.72
C ARG A 968 30.74 1.13 -2.01
N ILE A 969 30.64 0.95 -0.68
CA ILE A 969 29.49 1.38 0.12
C ILE A 969 29.97 2.31 1.24
N CYS A 970 29.33 3.47 1.38
CA CYS A 970 29.53 4.40 2.49
C CYS A 970 28.21 4.58 3.24
N ILE A 971 28.20 4.45 4.56
CA ILE A 971 27.00 4.51 5.40
C ILE A 971 27.17 5.50 6.54
N PHE A 972 26.23 6.45 6.65
CA PHE A 972 26.03 7.34 7.79
C PHE A 972 24.65 7.06 8.40
N ASP A 973 24.59 6.08 9.30
CA ASP A 973 23.39 5.73 10.06
C ASP A 973 23.78 5.13 11.41
N ASN A 974 23.45 5.79 12.52
CA ASN A 974 23.85 5.35 13.86
C ASN A 974 23.33 3.95 14.19
N ARG A 975 22.14 3.59 13.69
CA ARG A 975 21.54 2.28 13.95
C ARG A 975 22.35 1.15 13.33
N ILE A 976 23.02 1.42 12.20
CA ILE A 976 23.91 0.45 11.53
C ILE A 976 25.31 0.50 12.15
N TYR A 977 25.85 1.69 12.37
CA TYR A 977 27.18 1.91 12.93
C TYR A 977 27.42 1.13 14.22
N HIS A 978 26.52 1.28 15.21
CA HIS A 978 26.65 0.63 16.51
C HIS A 978 26.57 -0.90 16.46
N ARG A 979 25.98 -1.47 15.40
CA ARG A 979 25.86 -2.94 15.24
C ARG A 979 27.09 -3.57 14.61
N ILE A 980 27.74 -2.86 13.69
CA ILE A 980 28.98 -3.35 13.03
C ILE A 980 30.19 -3.12 13.94
N ARG A 981 30.21 -2.02 14.71
CA ARG A 981 31.35 -1.64 15.55
C ARG A 981 31.17 -2.12 16.99
N SER A 982 31.24 -3.44 17.20
CA SER A 982 31.32 -4.03 18.54
C SER A 982 32.73 -3.86 19.14
N GLU A 983 32.93 -4.06 20.45
CA GLU A 983 34.27 -3.98 21.07
C GLU A 983 35.29 -4.96 20.45
N LYS A 984 34.82 -6.04 19.81
CA LYS A 984 35.62 -7.08 19.17
C LYS A 984 36.14 -6.71 17.77
N ASP A 985 35.65 -5.63 17.15
CA ASP A 985 36.03 -5.19 15.80
C ASP A 985 36.93 -3.92 15.82
N ARG A 986 37.41 -3.51 17.01
CA ARG A 986 38.34 -2.38 17.17
C ARG A 986 39.67 -2.70 16.48
N GLY A 987 40.04 -1.91 15.47
CA GLY A 987 41.33 -2.01 14.76
C GLY A 987 41.27 -2.58 13.33
N ARG A 988 40.09 -2.95 12.80
CA ARG A 988 39.90 -3.44 11.42
C ARG A 988 39.43 -2.36 10.42
N ASP A 989 39.50 -1.09 10.79
CA ASP A 989 39.01 0.05 10.02
C ASP A 989 39.57 0.10 8.59
N ASP A 990 40.89 -0.08 8.48
CA ASP A 990 41.58 -0.06 7.19
C ASP A 990 41.16 -1.24 6.32
N PHE A 991 40.96 -2.43 6.90
CA PHE A 991 40.42 -3.58 6.17
C PHE A 991 39.01 -3.31 5.64
N PHE A 992 38.10 -2.83 6.49
CA PHE A 992 36.74 -2.50 6.06
C PHE A 992 36.75 -1.46 4.93
N ARG A 993 37.54 -0.39 5.08
CA ARG A 993 37.64 0.69 4.09
C ARG A 993 38.24 0.22 2.76
N HIS A 994 39.40 -0.41 2.81
CA HIS A 994 40.24 -0.65 1.62
C HIS A 994 40.01 -2.03 1.00
N ARG A 995 39.77 -3.08 1.80
CA ARG A 995 39.58 -4.45 1.30
C ARG A 995 38.11 -4.79 1.09
N LEU A 996 37.28 -4.57 2.12
CA LEU A 996 35.84 -4.83 2.04
C LEU A 996 35.08 -3.70 1.35
N LYS A 997 35.73 -2.56 1.07
CA LYS A 997 35.16 -1.40 0.39
C LYS A 997 33.88 -0.91 1.06
N LEU A 998 33.89 -0.88 2.40
CA LEU A 998 32.77 -0.56 3.26
C LEU A 998 33.22 0.46 4.30
N VAL A 999 32.65 1.66 4.24
CA VAL A 999 32.85 2.72 5.23
C VAL A 999 31.55 2.90 5.99
N VAL A 1000 31.60 2.80 7.32
CA VAL A 1000 30.46 3.03 8.20
C VAL A 1000 30.89 4.01 9.27
N LYS A 1001 30.20 5.16 9.32
CA LYS A 1001 30.47 6.26 10.24
C LYS A 1001 29.23 6.57 11.08
N ASN A 1002 29.46 7.14 12.25
CA ASN A 1002 28.40 7.61 13.12
C ASN A 1002 27.79 8.92 12.59
N GLU A 1003 26.52 9.16 12.93
CA GLU A 1003 25.89 10.47 12.90
C GLU A 1003 26.26 11.24 14.18
N ALA A 1004 26.17 12.57 14.12
CA ALA A 1004 26.34 13.46 15.26
C ALA A 1004 25.49 13.08 16.48
N THR A 1005 26.06 13.08 17.69
CA THR A 1005 25.32 13.03 18.97
C THR A 1005 24.99 14.45 19.48
N ASP A 1006 23.95 14.60 20.30
CA ASP A 1006 23.42 15.92 20.71
C ASP A 1006 24.35 16.73 21.65
N ASP A 1007 25.39 16.10 22.20
CA ASP A 1007 26.37 16.72 23.12
C ASP A 1007 27.49 17.54 22.42
N ASP A 1008 27.68 17.43 21.10
CA ASP A 1008 28.84 18.02 20.40
C ASP A 1008 28.59 19.45 19.89
N ARG A 1009 28.23 20.37 20.79
CA ARG A 1009 27.94 21.78 20.40
C ARG A 1009 29.17 22.63 20.11
N ILE A 1010 30.35 22.24 20.59
CA ILE A 1010 31.53 23.13 20.65
C ILE A 1010 32.59 22.79 19.58
N ASN A 1011 32.73 21.54 19.14
CA ASN A 1011 33.56 21.18 17.97
C ASN A 1011 33.16 19.80 17.42
N PRO A 1012 32.34 19.71 16.37
CA PRO A 1012 31.77 18.44 15.94
C PRO A 1012 32.80 17.56 15.21
N GLU A 1013 33.39 16.57 15.88
CA GLU A 1013 34.26 15.57 15.24
C GLU A 1013 33.56 14.88 14.05
N TRP A 1014 32.24 14.68 14.14
CA TRP A 1014 31.43 14.15 13.06
C TRP A 1014 31.49 15.00 11.78
N LEU A 1015 31.66 16.32 11.90
CA LEU A 1015 31.77 17.22 10.73
C LEU A 1015 33.12 17.03 10.03
N LYS A 1016 34.20 16.82 10.81
CA LYS A 1016 35.51 16.46 10.25
C LYS A 1016 35.44 15.11 9.55
N SER A 1017 34.80 14.11 10.17
CA SER A 1017 34.59 12.81 9.53
C SER A 1017 33.75 12.92 8.26
N TRP A 1018 32.70 13.76 8.25
CA TRP A 1018 31.92 14.03 7.03
C TRP A 1018 32.79 14.64 5.93
N GLU A 1019 33.55 15.70 6.24
CA GLU A 1019 34.43 16.38 5.27
C GLU A 1019 35.51 15.46 4.70
N GLN A 1020 36.10 14.62 5.55
CA GLN A 1020 37.06 13.62 5.14
C GLN A 1020 36.43 12.65 4.12
N GLU A 1021 35.31 12.02 4.46
CA GLU A 1021 34.70 11.05 3.55
C GLU A 1021 34.12 11.70 2.29
N ARG A 1022 33.61 12.93 2.40
CA ARG A 1022 33.11 13.72 1.27
C ARG A 1022 34.17 13.96 0.22
N THR A 1023 35.43 14.13 0.61
CA THR A 1023 36.54 14.40 -0.31
C THR A 1023 37.31 13.14 -0.71
N ASP A 1024 37.31 12.10 0.11
CA ASP A 1024 38.11 10.89 -0.10
C ASP A 1024 37.29 9.72 -0.67
N PHE A 1025 36.33 9.18 0.09
CA PHE A 1025 35.64 7.94 -0.29
C PHE A 1025 34.38 8.17 -1.14
N ILE A 1026 33.57 9.17 -0.83
CA ILE A 1026 32.28 9.45 -1.50
C ILE A 1026 32.43 9.67 -3.02
N PRO A 1027 33.46 10.39 -3.52
CA PRO A 1027 33.63 10.57 -4.97
C PRO A 1027 33.86 9.28 -5.75
N THR A 1028 34.26 8.20 -5.07
CA THR A 1028 34.51 6.89 -5.67
C THR A 1028 33.50 5.82 -5.26
N CYS A 1029 32.57 6.12 -4.34
CA CYS A 1029 31.62 5.12 -3.86
C CYS A 1029 30.50 4.87 -4.88
N HIS A 1030 29.93 3.67 -4.87
CA HIS A 1030 28.75 3.37 -5.68
C HIS A 1030 27.45 3.60 -4.91
N PHE A 1031 27.45 3.34 -3.59
CA PHE A 1031 26.33 3.62 -2.72
C PHE A 1031 26.75 4.55 -1.57
N LEU A 1032 26.04 5.66 -1.44
CA LEU A 1032 26.07 6.51 -0.24
C LEU A 1032 24.73 6.35 0.48
N VAL A 1033 24.74 5.68 1.63
CA VAL A 1033 23.59 5.53 2.51
C VAL A 1033 23.66 6.60 3.60
N ILE A 1034 22.64 7.44 3.70
CA ILE A 1034 22.62 8.53 4.67
C ILE A 1034 21.25 8.67 5.32
N HIS A 1035 21.24 8.82 6.63
CA HIS A 1035 20.02 9.08 7.36
C HIS A 1035 19.51 10.52 7.16
N LEU A 1036 18.21 10.69 6.93
CA LEU A 1036 17.59 11.99 6.65
C LEU A 1036 17.88 13.05 7.72
N SER A 1037 17.87 12.66 9.01
CA SER A 1037 18.17 13.62 10.09
C SER A 1037 19.62 14.11 10.07
N PHE A 1038 20.55 13.32 9.53
CA PHE A 1038 21.93 13.75 9.35
C PHE A 1038 22.06 14.77 8.22
N ILE A 1039 21.32 14.59 7.12
CA ILE A 1039 21.21 15.59 6.03
C ILE A 1039 20.72 16.94 6.60
N GLU A 1040 19.62 16.92 7.35
CA GLU A 1040 19.02 18.12 7.94
C GLU A 1040 20.02 18.85 8.84
N ARG A 1041 20.79 18.09 9.63
CA ARG A 1041 21.81 18.63 10.53
C ARG A 1041 22.99 19.26 9.78
N ILE A 1042 23.46 18.65 8.70
CA ILE A 1042 24.50 19.21 7.82
C ILE A 1042 24.02 20.55 7.23
N LEU A 1043 22.80 20.57 6.69
CA LEU A 1043 22.20 21.79 6.12
C LEU A 1043 22.07 22.89 7.18
N GLN A 1044 21.62 22.56 8.38
CA GLN A 1044 21.43 23.53 9.46
C GLN A 1044 22.78 24.11 9.92
N LYS A 1045 23.80 23.26 10.10
CA LYS A 1045 25.11 23.68 10.61
C LYS A 1045 25.98 24.40 9.58
N LYS A 1046 26.01 23.93 8.32
CA LYS A 1046 26.89 24.49 7.28
C LYS A 1046 26.21 25.56 6.42
N HIS A 1047 24.93 25.38 6.12
CA HIS A 1047 24.21 26.20 5.14
C HIS A 1047 23.12 27.07 5.76
N LYS A 1048 22.90 26.97 7.08
CA LYS A 1048 21.86 27.71 7.83
C LYS A 1048 20.47 27.56 7.18
N LYS A 1049 20.17 26.37 6.66
CA LYS A 1049 18.91 26.00 6.01
C LYS A 1049 18.40 24.68 6.56
N GLU A 1050 17.10 24.44 6.49
CA GLU A 1050 16.48 23.21 6.98
C GLU A 1050 15.79 22.46 5.84
N GLY A 1051 15.87 21.12 5.87
CA GLY A 1051 14.95 20.22 5.14
C GLY A 1051 15.06 20.11 3.61
N ASP A 1052 15.96 20.85 2.93
CA ASP A 1052 16.10 20.80 1.47
C ASP A 1052 17.15 19.78 1.00
N VAL A 1053 16.70 18.54 0.74
CA VAL A 1053 17.56 17.46 0.21
C VAL A 1053 18.17 17.81 -1.15
N GLY A 1054 17.46 18.52 -2.02
CA GLY A 1054 18.00 18.93 -3.31
C GLY A 1054 19.19 19.88 -3.16
N LEU A 1055 19.08 20.84 -2.23
CA LEU A 1055 20.19 21.71 -1.89
C LEU A 1055 21.37 20.94 -1.29
N PHE A 1056 21.11 19.96 -0.42
CA PHE A 1056 22.16 19.10 0.13
C PHE A 1056 22.92 18.38 -0.99
N ILE A 1057 22.20 17.76 -1.93
CA ILE A 1057 22.83 17.08 -3.08
C ILE A 1057 23.70 18.06 -3.86
N GLN A 1058 23.17 19.23 -4.22
CA GLN A 1058 23.90 20.23 -4.99
C GLN A 1058 25.15 20.76 -4.26
N LYS A 1059 25.06 21.02 -2.96
CA LYS A 1059 26.12 21.70 -2.18
C LYS A 1059 27.14 20.77 -1.54
N GLU A 1060 26.76 19.53 -1.25
CA GLU A 1060 27.61 18.59 -0.52
C GLU A 1060 28.00 17.35 -1.34
N ILE A 1061 27.17 16.91 -2.29
CA ILE A 1061 27.48 15.73 -3.12
C ILE A 1061 28.08 16.17 -4.45
N VAL A 1062 27.32 16.93 -5.24
CA VAL A 1062 27.72 17.36 -6.59
C VAL A 1062 29.01 18.19 -6.55
N SER A 1063 29.13 19.08 -5.57
CA SER A 1063 30.31 19.94 -5.40
C SER A 1063 31.59 19.18 -5.05
N ALA A 1064 31.48 17.98 -4.48
CA ALA A 1064 32.60 17.13 -4.11
C ALA A 1064 33.06 16.21 -5.25
N MET A 1065 32.27 16.12 -6.33
CA MET A 1065 32.62 15.29 -7.49
C MET A 1065 33.70 15.98 -8.34
N PRO A 1066 34.68 15.24 -8.91
CA PRO A 1066 35.82 15.82 -9.63
C PRO A 1066 35.48 16.79 -10.78
N ASN A 1067 34.29 16.66 -11.38
CA ASN A 1067 33.82 17.49 -12.50
C ASN A 1067 32.48 18.20 -12.23
N GLY A 1068 32.02 18.25 -10.97
CA GLY A 1068 30.67 18.75 -10.66
C GLY A 1068 29.54 17.93 -11.28
N LYS A 1069 29.83 16.70 -11.73
CA LYS A 1069 28.86 15.74 -12.28
C LYS A 1069 28.95 14.43 -11.50
N VAL A 1070 27.79 13.92 -11.12
CA VAL A 1070 27.65 12.62 -10.43
C VAL A 1070 27.87 11.49 -11.45
N PRO A 1071 28.70 10.47 -11.15
CA PRO A 1071 28.89 9.30 -12.00
C PRO A 1071 27.61 8.49 -12.22
N ASP A 1072 27.46 7.81 -13.36
CA ASP A 1072 26.26 7.03 -13.68
C ASP A 1072 26.07 5.78 -12.78
N ASN A 1073 27.17 5.31 -12.18
CA ASN A 1073 27.23 4.20 -11.23
C ASN A 1073 27.17 4.63 -9.75
N PHE A 1074 26.79 5.88 -9.47
CA PHE A 1074 26.58 6.38 -8.11
C PHE A 1074 25.09 6.35 -7.74
N MET A 1075 24.81 6.00 -6.48
CA MET A 1075 23.47 5.97 -5.89
C MET A 1075 23.47 6.59 -4.50
N LEU A 1076 22.63 7.60 -4.32
CA LEU A 1076 22.29 8.15 -3.01
C LEU A 1076 21.08 7.41 -2.43
N VAL A 1077 21.28 6.74 -1.30
CA VAL A 1077 20.24 6.01 -0.58
C VAL A 1077 19.91 6.76 0.69
N ILE A 1078 18.69 7.29 0.78
CA ILE A 1078 18.25 7.99 1.98
C ILE A 1078 17.45 7.02 2.85
N THR A 1079 17.85 6.89 4.12
CA THR A 1079 17.10 6.15 5.13
C THR A 1079 16.30 7.13 5.99
N THR A 1080 15.11 6.72 6.43
CA THR A 1080 14.29 7.52 7.36
C THR A 1080 13.66 6.59 8.39
N GLY A 1081 13.63 6.99 9.68
CA GLY A 1081 12.93 6.21 10.71
C GLY A 1081 11.41 6.42 10.72
N ARG A 1082 10.95 7.66 10.50
CA ARG A 1082 9.53 8.07 10.68
C ARG A 1082 8.74 8.19 9.38
N GLY A 1083 9.27 7.70 8.26
CA GLY A 1083 8.56 7.73 6.97
C GLY A 1083 8.34 9.11 6.38
N ARG A 1084 9.17 10.09 6.76
CA ARG A 1084 9.15 11.43 6.17
C ARG A 1084 9.62 11.35 4.72
N ASN A 1085 8.68 11.44 3.79
CA ASN A 1085 8.93 11.26 2.36
C ASN A 1085 8.64 12.53 1.54
N ASP A 1086 8.33 13.67 2.16
CA ASP A 1086 8.01 14.90 1.40
C ASP A 1086 9.18 15.38 0.53
N TRP A 1087 10.42 15.21 1.03
CA TRP A 1087 11.66 15.45 0.26
C TRP A 1087 11.68 14.70 -1.07
N TRP A 1088 11.04 13.55 -1.16
CA TRP A 1088 10.94 12.74 -2.37
C TRP A 1088 10.25 13.51 -3.49
N LYS A 1089 9.14 14.18 -3.19
CA LYS A 1089 8.33 14.94 -4.15
C LYS A 1089 9.01 16.24 -4.57
N TYR A 1090 9.83 16.84 -3.70
CA TYR A 1090 10.57 18.05 -4.04
C TYR A 1090 11.66 17.80 -5.08
N LEU A 1091 12.26 16.60 -5.10
CA LEU A 1091 13.22 16.21 -6.12
C LEU A 1091 12.59 15.97 -7.51
N GLU A 1092 11.26 15.95 -7.62
CA GLU A 1092 10.55 15.82 -8.91
C GLU A 1092 10.29 17.19 -9.56
N LYS A 1093 10.60 18.29 -8.85
CA LYS A 1093 10.38 19.66 -9.30
C LYS A 1093 11.69 20.33 -9.68
N ASP A 1094 11.63 21.27 -10.61
CA ASP A 1094 12.76 22.14 -10.92
C ASP A 1094 13.16 22.96 -9.68
N PRO A 1095 14.46 23.18 -9.42
CA PRO A 1095 15.62 22.86 -10.28
C PRO A 1095 16.28 21.48 -10.02
N TYR A 1096 15.69 20.61 -9.21
CA TYR A 1096 16.36 19.39 -8.70
C TYR A 1096 16.00 18.10 -9.46
N LYS A 1097 15.25 18.20 -10.55
CA LYS A 1097 14.69 17.06 -11.29
C LYS A 1097 15.74 16.02 -11.67
N ASP A 1098 16.94 16.44 -12.08
CA ASP A 1098 18.01 15.53 -12.51
C ASP A 1098 18.56 14.64 -11.37
N TYR A 1099 18.44 15.08 -10.11
CA TYR A 1099 18.90 14.31 -8.96
C TYR A 1099 18.01 13.09 -8.67
N ALA A 1100 16.82 13.05 -9.24
CA ALA A 1100 15.93 11.91 -9.19
C ALA A 1100 16.59 10.64 -9.76
N ARG A 1101 17.49 10.77 -10.74
CA ARG A 1101 18.07 9.62 -11.47
C ARG A 1101 18.94 8.70 -10.61
N PHE A 1102 19.52 9.22 -9.54
CA PHE A 1102 20.45 8.49 -8.67
C PHE A 1102 20.04 8.51 -7.19
N THR A 1103 18.87 9.08 -6.85
CA THR A 1103 18.41 9.14 -5.46
C THR A 1103 17.30 8.14 -5.21
N ILE A 1104 17.50 7.23 -4.25
CA ILE A 1104 16.54 6.20 -3.86
C ILE A 1104 16.26 6.21 -2.36
N PHE A 1105 15.16 5.59 -1.97
CA PHE A 1105 14.78 5.36 -0.58
C PHE A 1105 14.88 3.87 -0.29
N ARG A 1106 15.50 3.52 0.83
CA ARG A 1106 15.49 2.15 1.36
C ARG A 1106 15.10 2.18 2.83
N PRO A 1107 14.18 1.29 3.26
CA PRO A 1107 13.91 1.07 4.68
C PRO A 1107 15.19 0.63 5.40
N VAL A 1108 15.54 1.34 6.48
CA VAL A 1108 16.72 1.00 7.29
C VAL A 1108 16.59 -0.39 7.91
N GLU A 1109 15.37 -0.85 8.14
CA GLU A 1109 15.08 -2.08 8.86
C GLU A 1109 15.57 -3.32 8.08
N SER A 1110 15.57 -3.25 6.75
CA SER A 1110 16.18 -4.29 5.91
C SER A 1110 17.71 -4.32 6.11
N LEU A 1111 18.36 -3.15 6.12
CA LEU A 1111 19.80 -3.05 6.35
C LEU A 1111 20.18 -3.54 7.76
N ILE A 1112 19.40 -3.17 8.79
CA ILE A 1112 19.59 -3.64 10.17
C ILE A 1112 19.51 -5.16 10.22
N THR A 1113 18.46 -5.76 9.62
CA THR A 1113 18.27 -7.21 9.61
C THR A 1113 19.44 -7.92 8.93
N ALA A 1114 19.95 -7.39 7.82
CA ALA A 1114 21.13 -7.95 7.17
C ALA A 1114 22.39 -7.87 8.02
N VAL A 1115 22.61 -6.73 8.67
CA VAL A 1115 23.78 -6.52 9.54
C VAL A 1115 23.72 -7.46 10.74
N GLU A 1116 22.60 -7.52 11.44
CA GLU A 1116 22.45 -8.38 12.63
C GLU A 1116 22.66 -9.87 12.30
N ARG A 1117 22.09 -10.36 11.20
CA ARG A 1117 22.29 -11.75 10.74
C ARG A 1117 23.76 -12.04 10.40
N SER A 1118 24.50 -11.06 9.89
CA SER A 1118 25.89 -11.25 9.48
C SER A 1118 26.86 -11.14 10.65
N VAL A 1119 26.61 -10.18 11.55
CA VAL A 1119 27.41 -9.96 12.74
C VAL A 1119 27.30 -11.13 13.71
N SER A 1120 26.12 -11.74 13.86
CA SER A 1120 25.95 -12.93 14.70
C SER A 1120 26.73 -14.15 14.20
N ILE A 1121 26.94 -14.28 12.89
CA ILE A 1121 27.74 -15.33 12.26
C ILE A 1121 29.25 -15.01 12.35
N HIS A 1122 29.60 -13.73 12.48
CA HIS A 1122 30.98 -13.21 12.36
C HIS A 1122 31.63 -13.60 11.01
N ASP A 1123 30.94 -13.30 9.90
CA ASP A 1123 31.40 -13.55 8.53
C ASP A 1123 31.38 -12.24 7.71
N ASP A 1124 32.57 -11.82 7.25
CA ASP A 1124 32.75 -10.56 6.52
C ASP A 1124 32.14 -10.63 5.11
N VAL A 1125 32.18 -11.81 4.48
CA VAL A 1125 31.60 -12.04 3.16
C VAL A 1125 30.08 -12.00 3.24
N GLU A 1126 29.51 -12.61 4.27
CA GLU A 1126 28.08 -12.56 4.58
C GLU A 1126 27.59 -11.12 4.74
N LEU A 1127 28.29 -10.32 5.56
CA LEU A 1127 27.99 -8.91 5.78
C LEU A 1127 27.96 -8.13 4.48
N LYS A 1128 29.02 -8.26 3.68
CA LYS A 1128 29.14 -7.55 2.40
C LYS A 1128 28.06 -7.99 1.43
N PHE A 1129 27.84 -9.29 1.28
CA PHE A 1129 26.84 -9.86 0.38
C PHE A 1129 25.43 -9.35 0.70
N ARG A 1130 24.98 -9.46 1.95
CA ARG A 1130 23.63 -9.06 2.33
C ARG A 1130 23.37 -7.56 2.15
N LEU A 1131 24.35 -6.71 2.51
CA LEU A 1131 24.25 -5.26 2.29
C LEU A 1131 24.10 -4.95 0.79
N VAL A 1132 24.94 -5.54 -0.05
CA VAL A 1132 24.90 -5.35 -1.50
C VAL A 1132 23.55 -5.78 -2.09
N LYS A 1133 23.02 -6.93 -1.66
CA LYS A 1133 21.72 -7.43 -2.16
C LYS A 1133 20.55 -6.52 -1.81
N ILE A 1134 20.48 -6.02 -0.57
CA ILE A 1134 19.43 -5.06 -0.19
C ILE A 1134 19.54 -3.75 -0.98
N LEU A 1135 20.76 -3.23 -1.18
CA LEU A 1135 20.94 -1.97 -1.89
C LEU A 1135 20.52 -2.08 -3.36
N PHE A 1136 20.85 -3.19 -4.02
CA PHE A 1136 20.38 -3.50 -5.37
C PHE A 1136 18.89 -3.83 -5.47
N GLY A 1137 18.19 -4.02 -4.34
CA GLY A 1137 16.77 -4.37 -4.30
C GLY A 1137 16.49 -5.82 -4.69
N SER A 1138 17.41 -6.74 -4.38
CA SER A 1138 17.37 -8.17 -4.72
C SER A 1138 17.33 -9.08 -3.52
#